data_AF-A0AAU7QKL2-F1
#
_entry.id   AF-A0AAU7QKL2-F1
#
_cell.length_a   1.000
_cell.length_b   1.000
_cell.length_c   1.000
_cell.angle_alpha   90.00
_cell.angle_beta   90.00
_cell.angle_gamma   90.00
#
_symmetry.space_group_name_H-M   'P 1'
#
loop_
_entity.id
_entity.type
_entity.pdbx_description
1 polymer ?
#
loop_
_entity_poly.entity_id
_entity_poly.type
_entity_poly.pdbx_seq_one_letter_code
_entity_poly.pdbx_strand_id
1 'polypeptide(L)'
;MHKYPEGLLDWSGDRAGGVKKLFYKGSGRPSGDVITTRLLKRLSDWAQNIASGKEGTPRAVLLIGGPGNGKTEAIEYTIQELDAAMQLGGALREEFAAQYSGGGDLTRRLVQTNRTQFPKCSRISAIALVQDGSEGEQGDSATPAEHVCNDMRMLLEGHEGYVYMACVNRGVLDDALILSTERGDSKVVGLIKQVVQSASLVAKGIACWPLDGYPTFGVWPMDVESLVEETNSVASAARQVLNVATREEMWPEFASCEAGDHCPFCINRKLLAGEPHRSSYIQILRWFEIASGKRWNFRDLFSLTAFLLAGTTESAGVGTYHPCRWSASLLSPKERDPVKAEAKRVRGLFKLVAAQYQHALFGAWPVEKASALKRDIKELKVDTQPALVALQQFLALDKRKESTSTLRTQLAGMGSYLDPAFASPALEVAVSANTTIRFEDLDRRFSLSIQEARRFLQKYQCLSSIEIDLLKALEVADVMLSDESTRRRKPAVAERIQAFVRLIACRIARRSIGVRCGITKDSDVLAEFNQVLNGNASALQVATQQVEGLLNSKDRRFVVSLNTTFGEPLPPPERRVILTTDIQRVRPMPQLLDDSRPRFPVRFLSVGSGAAAQPVALTYELFKATTSLRKGMVPASLPRSVVALLDTTRAKLAGSVVRDEETLEGSKIHLGIRDDVIVRNFGTFLIRKEQV
;
A
#
# COMPACT_ATOMS: atom_id res chain seq x y z
N MET A 1 16.14 -14.98 -23.29
CA MET A 1 15.63 -13.93 -22.40
C MET A 1 15.61 -12.63 -23.19
N HIS A 2 14.47 -11.93 -23.26
CA HIS A 2 14.41 -10.63 -23.95
C HIS A 2 15.20 -9.58 -23.14
N LYS A 3 15.91 -8.67 -23.83
CA LYS A 3 16.52 -7.50 -23.19
C LYS A 3 15.44 -6.53 -22.72
N TYR A 4 15.79 -5.63 -21.80
CA TYR A 4 14.90 -4.58 -21.31
C TYR A 4 14.94 -3.35 -22.24
N PRO A 5 13.83 -2.61 -22.39
CA PRO A 5 12.58 -2.68 -21.60
C PRO A 5 11.57 -3.76 -22.00
N GLU A 6 11.66 -4.38 -23.18
CA GLU A 6 10.66 -5.33 -23.67
C GLU A 6 10.46 -6.54 -22.75
N GLY A 7 11.56 -7.11 -22.23
CA GLY A 7 11.51 -8.25 -21.31
C GLY A 7 10.78 -7.96 -19.99
N LEU A 8 10.63 -6.68 -19.60
CA LEU A 8 9.88 -6.31 -18.39
C LEU A 8 8.37 -6.40 -18.61
N LEU A 9 7.87 -6.41 -19.85
CA LEU A 9 6.45 -6.55 -20.11
C LEU A 9 5.91 -7.89 -19.59
N ASP A 10 6.75 -8.93 -19.57
CA ASP A 10 6.41 -10.26 -19.09
C ASP A 10 6.35 -10.36 -17.55
N TRP A 11 6.78 -9.33 -16.84
CA TRP A 11 6.67 -9.22 -15.38
C TRP A 11 5.27 -8.77 -14.93
N SER A 12 4.42 -8.31 -15.86
CA SER A 12 3.07 -7.89 -15.54
C SER A 12 2.23 -9.08 -15.03
N GLY A 13 1.43 -8.84 -13.99
CA GLY A 13 0.64 -9.88 -13.32
C GLY A 13 -0.40 -10.57 -14.21
N ASP A 14 -0.71 -9.98 -15.36
CA ASP A 14 -1.64 -10.51 -16.37
C ASP A 14 -0.94 -11.42 -17.41
N ARG A 15 0.38 -11.66 -17.26
CA ARG A 15 1.19 -12.50 -18.16
C ARG A 15 1.88 -13.66 -17.43
N ALA A 16 2.55 -14.52 -18.20
CA ALA A 16 3.19 -15.76 -17.74
C ALA A 16 4.19 -15.57 -16.57
N GLY A 17 4.77 -14.38 -16.38
CA GLY A 17 5.64 -14.10 -15.22
C GLY A 17 4.90 -13.87 -13.90
N GLY A 18 3.58 -13.69 -13.92
CA GLY A 18 2.75 -13.48 -12.71
C GLY A 18 2.38 -14.76 -11.95
N VAL A 19 2.62 -15.94 -12.53
CA VAL A 19 2.22 -17.24 -11.96
C VAL A 19 3.39 -18.22 -12.04
N LYS A 20 3.99 -18.51 -10.89
CA LYS A 20 5.05 -19.53 -10.75
C LYS A 20 4.40 -20.89 -10.50
N LYS A 21 4.89 -21.93 -11.19
CA LYS A 21 4.59 -23.34 -10.90
C LYS A 21 5.74 -23.91 -10.05
N LEU A 22 5.42 -24.70 -9.02
CA LEU A 22 6.46 -25.30 -8.16
C LEU A 22 7.43 -26.15 -8.99
N PHE A 23 8.73 -25.96 -8.76
CA PHE A 23 9.82 -26.76 -9.33
C PHE A 23 9.91 -26.81 -10.86
N TYR A 24 9.16 -25.95 -11.58
CA TYR A 24 9.19 -25.88 -13.04
C TYR A 24 10.14 -24.77 -13.51
N LYS A 25 11.26 -25.17 -14.14
CA LYS A 25 12.31 -24.28 -14.67
C LYS A 25 11.79 -23.24 -15.69
N GLY A 26 10.68 -23.54 -16.37
CA GLY A 26 10.06 -22.64 -17.35
C GLY A 26 8.99 -21.68 -16.79
N SER A 27 8.72 -21.69 -15.47
CA SER A 27 7.82 -20.73 -14.83
C SER A 27 8.62 -19.67 -14.07
N GLY A 28 8.23 -18.42 -14.29
CA GLY A 28 9.12 -17.28 -14.05
C GLY A 28 9.33 -16.96 -12.58
N ARG A 29 10.60 -16.90 -12.18
CA ARG A 29 11.08 -15.78 -11.36
C ARG A 29 11.25 -14.61 -12.33
N PRO A 30 10.38 -13.57 -12.34
CA PRO A 30 10.55 -12.45 -13.28
C PRO A 30 11.94 -11.83 -13.18
N SER A 31 12.46 -11.74 -11.95
CA SER A 31 13.81 -11.30 -11.63
C SER A 31 14.92 -12.30 -12.00
N GLY A 32 14.63 -13.58 -12.23
CA GLY A 32 15.61 -14.66 -12.27
C GLY A 32 16.21 -15.03 -10.90
N ASP A 33 16.36 -14.05 -10.01
CA ASP A 33 16.92 -14.20 -8.68
C ASP A 33 15.85 -14.41 -7.60
N VAL A 34 16.23 -15.09 -6.50
CA VAL A 34 15.41 -15.19 -5.28
C VAL A 34 15.43 -13.84 -4.58
N ILE A 35 14.25 -13.25 -4.38
CA ILE A 35 14.11 -12.01 -3.61
C ILE A 35 14.04 -12.37 -2.12
N THR A 36 15.04 -11.93 -1.36
CA THR A 36 15.15 -12.25 0.07
C THR A 36 14.14 -11.43 0.88
N THR A 37 13.39 -12.09 1.77
CA THR A 37 12.46 -11.47 2.72
C THR A 37 12.77 -11.90 4.16
N ARG A 38 12.09 -11.30 5.16
CA ARG A 38 12.26 -11.75 6.56
C ARG A 38 11.74 -13.17 6.72
N LEU A 39 10.64 -13.50 6.03
CA LEU A 39 10.14 -14.87 5.97
C LEU A 39 11.19 -15.86 5.44
N LEU A 40 11.85 -15.57 4.31
CA LEU A 40 12.83 -16.51 3.76
C LEU A 40 14.00 -16.75 4.71
N LYS A 41 14.50 -15.69 5.37
CA LYS A 41 15.53 -15.84 6.40
C LYS A 41 15.05 -16.72 7.56
N ARG A 42 13.83 -16.48 8.05
CA ARG A 42 13.19 -17.29 9.10
C ARG A 42 13.01 -18.75 8.69
N LEU A 43 12.67 -19.01 7.42
CA LEU A 43 12.53 -20.37 6.89
C LEU A 43 13.88 -21.07 6.75
N SER A 44 14.94 -20.35 6.38
CA SER A 44 16.31 -20.87 6.39
C SER A 44 16.76 -21.24 7.80
N ASP A 45 16.59 -20.33 8.78
CA ASP A 45 16.88 -20.60 10.19
C ASP A 45 16.04 -21.79 10.72
N TRP A 46 14.77 -21.87 10.35
CA TRP A 46 13.89 -22.99 10.69
C TRP A 46 14.37 -24.31 10.08
N ALA A 47 14.75 -24.31 8.80
CA ALA A 47 15.27 -25.49 8.11
C ALA A 47 16.53 -26.04 8.81
N GLN A 48 17.44 -25.15 9.24
CA GLN A 48 18.62 -25.54 10.01
C GLN A 48 18.26 -26.15 11.38
N ASN A 49 17.35 -25.50 12.12
CA ASN A 49 16.92 -26.00 13.44
C ASN A 49 16.17 -27.35 13.35
N ILE A 50 15.37 -27.53 12.30
CA ILE A 50 14.69 -28.80 12.01
C ILE A 50 15.68 -29.90 11.63
N ALA A 51 16.65 -29.59 10.76
CA ALA A 51 17.70 -30.52 10.36
C ALA A 51 18.56 -30.98 11.55
N SER A 52 18.86 -30.08 12.48
CA SER A 52 19.62 -30.41 13.69
C SER A 52 18.80 -31.10 14.79
N GLY A 53 17.49 -31.25 14.61
CA GLY A 53 16.59 -31.84 15.62
C GLY A 53 16.44 -31.00 16.89
N LYS A 54 16.58 -29.67 16.80
CA LYS A 54 16.52 -28.77 17.96
C LYS A 54 15.15 -28.80 18.62
N GLU A 55 15.11 -29.03 19.93
CA GLU A 55 13.87 -29.05 20.70
C GLU A 55 13.14 -27.69 20.68
N GLY A 56 11.81 -27.74 20.72
CA GLY A 56 10.96 -26.55 20.64
C GLY A 56 10.81 -25.94 19.25
N THR A 57 11.40 -26.54 18.21
CA THR A 57 11.23 -26.09 16.83
C THR A 57 9.85 -26.52 16.29
N PRO A 58 9.02 -25.61 15.74
CA PRO A 58 7.73 -25.97 15.17
C PRO A 58 7.85 -27.01 14.06
N ARG A 59 7.02 -28.06 14.08
CA ARG A 59 7.00 -29.13 13.07
C ARG A 59 5.97 -28.88 11.96
N ALA A 60 4.95 -28.07 12.23
CA ALA A 60 3.95 -27.66 11.26
C ALA A 60 4.07 -26.15 10.98
N VAL A 61 4.18 -25.76 9.71
CA VAL A 61 4.30 -24.36 9.28
C VAL A 61 3.14 -23.97 8.38
N LEU A 62 2.41 -22.92 8.74
CA LEU A 62 1.31 -22.36 7.95
C LEU A 62 1.67 -20.98 7.43
N LEU A 63 1.82 -20.86 6.11
CA LEU A 63 2.02 -19.59 5.42
C LEU A 63 0.66 -19.04 4.95
N ILE A 64 0.23 -17.94 5.58
CA ILE A 64 -1.11 -17.37 5.36
C ILE A 64 -0.99 -16.10 4.53
N GLY A 65 -1.71 -16.05 3.41
CA GLY A 65 -1.70 -14.85 2.58
C GLY A 65 -2.70 -14.92 1.43
N GLY A 66 -2.95 -13.78 0.78
CA GLY A 66 -3.61 -13.75 -0.53
C GLY A 66 -2.70 -14.19 -1.68
N PRO A 67 -3.24 -14.25 -2.91
CA PRO A 67 -2.46 -14.52 -4.11
C PRO A 67 -1.41 -13.42 -4.36
N GLY A 68 -0.23 -13.81 -4.85
CA GLY A 68 0.84 -12.86 -5.19
C GLY A 68 1.79 -12.50 -4.05
N ASN A 69 1.68 -13.10 -2.86
CA ASN A 69 2.59 -12.86 -1.73
C ASN A 69 3.90 -13.65 -1.75
N GLY A 70 4.13 -14.49 -2.77
CA GLY A 70 5.38 -15.27 -2.88
C GLY A 70 5.36 -16.62 -2.15
N LYS A 71 4.17 -17.17 -1.86
CA LYS A 71 3.96 -18.49 -1.24
C LYS A 71 4.75 -19.62 -1.91
N THR A 72 4.61 -19.73 -3.23
CA THR A 72 5.31 -20.72 -4.07
C THR A 72 6.83 -20.59 -3.99
N GLU A 73 7.35 -19.36 -3.95
CA GLU A 73 8.79 -19.12 -3.78
C GLU A 73 9.27 -19.51 -2.38
N ALA A 74 8.48 -19.21 -1.35
CA ALA A 74 8.80 -19.58 0.03
C ALA A 74 8.85 -21.09 0.23
N ILE A 75 7.93 -21.86 -0.35
CA ILE A 75 7.98 -23.33 -0.31
C ILE A 75 9.24 -23.85 -1.02
N GLU A 76 9.47 -23.43 -2.27
CA GLU A 76 10.61 -23.95 -3.06
C GLU A 76 11.95 -23.60 -2.40
N TYR A 77 12.08 -22.38 -1.86
CA TYR A 77 13.25 -21.96 -1.10
C TYR A 77 13.44 -22.83 0.15
N THR A 78 12.39 -23.03 0.95
CA THR A 78 12.46 -23.88 2.16
C THR A 78 12.90 -25.30 1.85
N ILE A 79 12.41 -25.89 0.77
CA ILE A 79 12.82 -27.25 0.35
C ILE A 79 14.29 -27.29 -0.05
N GLN A 80 14.79 -26.26 -0.74
CA GLN A 80 16.22 -26.16 -1.06
C GLN A 80 17.08 -26.04 0.21
N GLU A 81 16.64 -25.24 1.18
CA GLU A 81 17.33 -25.06 2.46
C GLU A 81 17.32 -26.33 3.32
N LEU A 82 16.20 -27.05 3.36
CA LEU A 82 16.09 -28.34 4.07
C LEU A 82 17.00 -29.40 3.45
N ASP A 83 17.00 -29.51 2.11
CA ASP A 83 17.87 -30.43 1.37
C ASP A 83 19.35 -30.16 1.67
N ALA A 84 19.75 -28.88 1.60
CA ALA A 84 21.11 -28.45 1.91
C ALA A 84 21.47 -28.68 3.38
N ALA A 85 20.61 -28.29 4.33
CA ALA A 85 20.86 -28.42 5.76
C ALA A 85 20.95 -29.89 6.21
N MET A 86 20.22 -30.80 5.56
CA MET A 86 20.27 -32.24 5.81
C MET A 86 21.29 -32.98 4.93
N GLN A 87 22.00 -32.28 4.04
CA GLN A 87 22.99 -32.84 3.12
C GLN A 87 22.42 -33.94 2.21
N LEU A 88 21.21 -33.74 1.68
CA LEU A 88 20.48 -34.74 0.88
C LEU A 88 20.89 -34.75 -0.60
N GLY A 89 21.79 -33.87 -1.02
CA GLY A 89 22.38 -33.87 -2.37
C GLY A 89 21.37 -33.57 -3.49
N GLY A 90 20.25 -32.91 -3.20
CA GLY A 90 19.17 -32.61 -4.13
C GLY A 90 18.01 -33.61 -4.13
N ALA A 91 18.13 -34.73 -3.39
CA ALA A 91 17.14 -35.81 -3.41
C ALA A 91 15.73 -35.36 -2.99
N LEU A 92 15.62 -34.49 -1.99
CA LEU A 92 14.33 -33.98 -1.51
C LEU A 92 13.67 -33.11 -2.57
N ARG A 93 14.45 -32.22 -3.17
CA ARG A 93 13.98 -31.36 -4.26
C ARG A 93 13.54 -32.17 -5.47
N GLU A 94 14.31 -33.17 -5.87
CA GLU A 94 13.99 -34.04 -7.01
C GLU A 94 12.73 -34.84 -6.78
N GLU A 95 12.52 -35.37 -5.57
CA GLU A 95 11.32 -36.11 -5.22
C GLU A 95 10.07 -35.23 -5.33
N PHE A 96 10.07 -34.04 -4.74
CA PHE A 96 8.94 -33.11 -4.88
C PHE A 96 8.76 -32.64 -6.33
N ALA A 97 9.84 -32.32 -7.03
CA ALA A 97 9.77 -31.93 -8.43
C ALA A 97 9.11 -33.02 -9.29
N ALA A 98 9.44 -34.30 -9.08
CA ALA A 98 8.82 -35.41 -9.79
C ALA A 98 7.31 -35.52 -9.50
N GLN A 99 6.91 -35.35 -8.23
CA GLN A 99 5.49 -35.40 -7.84
C GLN A 99 4.68 -34.22 -8.40
N TYR A 100 5.30 -33.05 -8.60
CA TYR A 100 4.66 -31.87 -9.20
C TYR A 100 4.78 -31.78 -10.74
N SER A 101 5.67 -32.56 -11.38
CA SER A 101 5.97 -32.50 -12.83
C SER A 101 5.34 -33.62 -13.66
N GLY A 102 4.62 -34.56 -13.06
CA GLY A 102 4.00 -35.70 -13.76
C GLY A 102 2.96 -35.27 -14.79
N GLY A 103 3.34 -35.23 -16.07
CA GLY A 103 2.53 -34.74 -17.19
C GLY A 103 1.39 -35.64 -17.67
N GLY A 104 0.73 -36.38 -16.77
CA GLY A 104 -0.34 -37.31 -17.14
C GLY A 104 -1.40 -37.60 -16.08
N ASP A 105 -1.07 -37.43 -14.79
CA ASP A 105 -2.01 -37.51 -13.68
C ASP A 105 -1.90 -36.23 -12.84
N LEU A 106 -3.05 -35.68 -12.47
CA LEU A 106 -3.18 -34.37 -11.86
C LEU A 106 -2.50 -34.32 -10.48
N THR A 107 -1.85 -33.19 -10.19
CA THR A 107 -1.12 -32.96 -8.93
C THR A 107 -2.03 -33.07 -7.72
N ARG A 108 -1.66 -33.92 -6.76
CA ARG A 108 -2.34 -34.06 -5.47
C ARG A 108 -2.18 -32.78 -4.64
N ARG A 109 -3.22 -32.46 -3.85
CA ARG A 109 -3.22 -31.32 -2.93
C ARG A 109 -2.14 -31.46 -1.86
N LEU A 110 -2.10 -32.63 -1.22
CA LEU A 110 -1.09 -33.01 -0.23
C LEU A 110 -0.04 -33.92 -0.88
N VAL A 111 1.21 -33.49 -0.83
CA VAL A 111 2.36 -34.21 -1.41
C VAL A 111 3.32 -34.57 -0.28
N GLN A 112 3.68 -35.85 -0.16
CA GLN A 112 4.50 -36.36 0.94
C GLN A 112 5.74 -37.11 0.41
N THR A 113 6.84 -37.01 1.15
CA THR A 113 8.06 -37.78 0.88
C THR A 113 7.88 -39.24 1.26
N ASN A 114 8.22 -40.13 0.32
CA ASN A 114 8.21 -41.57 0.49
C ASN A 114 9.58 -42.22 0.19
N ARG A 115 10.47 -41.50 -0.52
CA ARG A 115 11.75 -42.04 -1.00
C ARG A 115 12.96 -41.45 -0.28
N THR A 116 12.89 -40.16 0.07
CA THR A 116 13.98 -39.46 0.73
C THR A 116 14.26 -40.05 2.11
N GLN A 117 15.52 -40.39 2.39
CA GLN A 117 15.96 -40.86 3.70
C GLN A 117 16.53 -39.68 4.50
N PHE A 118 15.95 -39.42 5.67
CA PHE A 118 16.36 -38.30 6.51
C PHE A 118 17.45 -38.71 7.53
N PRO A 119 18.37 -37.80 7.88
CA PRO A 119 19.35 -38.06 8.94
C PRO A 119 18.66 -38.33 10.28
N LYS A 120 19.11 -39.35 11.02
CA LYS A 120 18.53 -39.72 12.33
C LYS A 120 18.49 -38.57 13.33
N CYS A 121 19.49 -37.68 13.30
CA CYS A 121 19.56 -36.51 14.17
C CYS A 121 18.38 -35.53 13.98
N SER A 122 17.80 -35.45 12.79
CA SER A 122 16.64 -34.57 12.50
C SER A 122 15.34 -35.04 13.16
N ARG A 123 15.26 -36.34 13.49
CA ARG A 123 14.07 -37.05 13.96
C ARG A 123 12.90 -37.00 12.97
N ILE A 124 13.15 -36.79 11.68
CA ILE A 124 12.11 -36.69 10.64
C ILE A 124 11.85 -38.07 10.03
N SER A 125 10.57 -38.43 9.90
CA SER A 125 10.11 -39.60 9.16
C SER A 125 9.53 -39.23 7.80
N ALA A 126 8.85 -38.08 7.69
CA ALA A 126 8.32 -37.59 6.43
C ALA A 126 8.14 -36.07 6.45
N ILE A 127 8.20 -35.48 5.25
CA ILE A 127 7.86 -34.07 4.99
C ILE A 127 6.64 -34.05 4.06
N ALA A 128 5.63 -33.26 4.43
CA ALA A 128 4.42 -33.09 3.65
C ALA A 128 4.14 -31.62 3.31
N LEU A 129 3.70 -31.38 2.08
CA LEU A 129 3.48 -30.06 1.50
C LEU A 129 2.06 -29.90 0.97
N VAL A 130 1.45 -28.76 1.27
CA VAL A 130 0.23 -28.26 0.63
C VAL A 130 0.53 -26.91 -0.02
N GLN A 131 0.57 -26.89 -1.35
CA GLN A 131 0.93 -25.67 -2.11
C GLN A 131 -0.16 -24.61 -2.05
N ASP A 132 -1.42 -25.03 -2.15
CA ASP A 132 -2.57 -24.13 -2.08
C ASP A 132 -3.70 -24.83 -1.31
N GLY A 133 -3.97 -24.34 -0.10
CA GLY A 133 -5.03 -24.86 0.75
C GLY A 133 -6.43 -24.63 0.19
N SER A 134 -6.60 -23.89 -0.91
CA SER A 134 -7.87 -23.75 -1.63
C SER A 134 -8.10 -24.81 -2.71
N GLU A 135 -7.08 -25.61 -3.06
CA GLU A 135 -7.24 -26.75 -3.95
C GLU A 135 -7.92 -27.91 -3.22
N GLY A 136 -8.87 -28.58 -3.89
CA GLY A 136 -9.46 -29.84 -3.43
C GLY A 136 -8.64 -31.04 -3.92
N GLU A 137 -8.85 -32.19 -3.30
CA GLU A 137 -8.28 -33.46 -3.76
C GLU A 137 -9.18 -34.06 -4.86
N GLN A 138 -8.63 -34.42 -6.02
CA GLN A 138 -9.43 -35.02 -7.08
C GLN A 138 -9.93 -36.41 -6.69
N GLY A 139 -11.23 -36.65 -6.88
CA GLY A 139 -11.89 -37.88 -6.47
C GLY A 139 -12.35 -37.86 -5.00
N ASP A 140 -12.02 -36.81 -4.25
CA ASP A 140 -12.60 -36.53 -2.94
C ASP A 140 -13.74 -35.51 -3.09
N SER A 141 -14.84 -35.73 -2.38
CA SER A 141 -15.94 -34.77 -2.28
C SER A 141 -15.70 -33.70 -1.22
N ALA A 142 -14.63 -33.82 -0.44
CA ALA A 142 -14.29 -32.88 0.61
C ALA A 142 -13.97 -31.49 0.04
N THR A 143 -14.50 -30.49 0.71
CA THR A 143 -14.23 -29.07 0.47
C THR A 143 -12.82 -28.71 0.95
N PRO A 144 -12.23 -27.61 0.43
CA PRO A 144 -10.94 -27.12 0.92
C PRO A 144 -10.89 -26.88 2.44
N ALA A 145 -12.00 -26.40 3.01
CA ALA A 145 -12.15 -26.23 4.45
C ALA A 145 -12.13 -27.56 5.21
N GLU A 146 -12.78 -28.61 4.68
CA GLU A 146 -12.73 -29.97 5.25
C GLU A 146 -11.32 -30.54 5.24
N HIS A 147 -10.59 -30.38 4.13
CA HIS A 147 -9.21 -30.84 4.05
C HIS A 147 -8.32 -30.13 5.09
N VAL A 148 -8.45 -28.81 5.25
CA VAL A 148 -7.70 -28.08 6.29
C VAL A 148 -8.05 -28.59 7.69
N CYS A 149 -9.32 -28.82 8.00
CA CYS A 149 -9.74 -29.40 9.28
C CYS A 149 -9.14 -30.80 9.50
N ASN A 150 -9.10 -31.63 8.46
CA ASN A 150 -8.52 -32.98 8.53
C ASN A 150 -7.00 -32.93 8.73
N ASP A 151 -6.30 -32.02 8.04
CA ASP A 151 -4.87 -31.78 8.24
C ASP A 151 -4.59 -31.36 9.68
N MET A 152 -5.35 -30.40 10.22
CA MET A 152 -5.18 -29.94 11.60
C MET A 152 -5.40 -31.08 12.61
N ARG A 153 -6.42 -31.91 12.39
CA ARG A 153 -6.70 -33.07 13.25
C ARG A 153 -5.53 -34.06 13.23
N MET A 154 -5.07 -34.43 12.04
CA MET A 154 -3.91 -35.31 11.87
C MET A 154 -2.66 -34.74 12.56
N LEU A 155 -2.43 -33.43 12.48
CA LEU A 155 -1.26 -32.81 13.12
C LEU A 155 -1.37 -32.75 14.64
N LEU A 156 -2.59 -32.63 15.19
CA LEU A 156 -2.84 -32.67 16.63
C LEU A 156 -2.74 -34.08 17.21
N GLU A 157 -3.07 -35.10 16.41
CA GLU A 157 -3.01 -36.53 16.78
C GLU A 157 -1.67 -37.18 16.41
N GLY A 158 -0.88 -36.52 15.55
CA GLY A 158 0.26 -37.08 14.85
C GLY A 158 1.54 -37.25 15.68
N HIS A 159 2.54 -37.85 15.04
CA HIS A 159 3.79 -38.29 15.66
C HIS A 159 4.91 -37.24 15.47
N GLU A 160 5.87 -37.17 16.40
CA GLU A 160 6.92 -36.14 16.43
C GLU A 160 7.81 -36.03 15.16
N GLY A 161 7.83 -37.06 14.32
CA GLY A 161 8.65 -37.10 13.10
C GLY A 161 8.01 -36.54 11.83
N TYR A 162 6.75 -36.12 11.88
CA TYR A 162 6.04 -35.58 10.72
C TYR A 162 6.24 -34.07 10.60
N VAL A 163 6.86 -33.61 9.51
CA VAL A 163 7.03 -32.18 9.22
C VAL A 163 6.02 -31.77 8.16
N TYR A 164 5.29 -30.68 8.42
CA TYR A 164 4.20 -30.23 7.56
C TYR A 164 4.39 -28.76 7.19
N MET A 165 4.16 -28.42 5.93
CA MET A 165 4.13 -27.03 5.48
C MET A 165 2.96 -26.80 4.54
N ALA A 166 2.16 -25.78 4.83
CA ALA A 166 1.00 -25.44 4.02
C ALA A 166 0.88 -23.95 3.74
N CYS A 167 0.43 -23.66 2.53
CA CYS A 167 0.09 -22.33 2.08
C CYS A 167 -1.42 -22.19 2.03
N VAL A 168 -2.01 -21.35 2.89
CA VAL A 168 -3.47 -21.26 3.04
C VAL A 168 -3.94 -19.82 2.83
N ASN A 169 -5.11 -19.64 2.22
CA ASN A 169 -5.75 -18.34 2.07
C ASN A 169 -6.64 -18.05 3.30
N ARG A 170 -6.76 -16.78 3.69
CA ARG A 170 -7.56 -16.40 4.87
C ARG A 170 -9.01 -16.89 4.79
N GLY A 171 -9.67 -16.73 3.63
CA GLY A 171 -11.06 -17.17 3.45
C GLY A 171 -11.25 -18.66 3.72
N VAL A 172 -10.30 -19.51 3.33
CA VAL A 172 -10.37 -20.96 3.61
C VAL A 172 -10.24 -21.25 5.11
N LEU A 173 -9.44 -20.47 5.84
CA LEU A 173 -9.34 -20.60 7.30
C LEU A 173 -10.62 -20.17 8.02
N ASP A 174 -11.28 -19.12 7.53
CA ASP A 174 -12.56 -18.66 8.05
C ASP A 174 -13.65 -19.71 7.83
N ASP A 175 -13.72 -20.30 6.62
CA ASP A 175 -14.63 -21.40 6.30
C ASP A 175 -14.35 -22.64 7.14
N ALA A 176 -13.06 -22.98 7.35
CA ALA A 176 -12.66 -24.09 8.21
C ALA A 176 -13.01 -23.86 9.68
N LEU A 177 -12.96 -22.61 10.17
CA LEU A 177 -13.38 -22.26 11.52
C LEU A 177 -14.89 -22.44 11.72
N ILE A 178 -15.70 -22.02 10.74
CA ILE A 178 -17.15 -22.22 10.74
C ILE A 178 -17.45 -23.71 10.78
N LEU A 179 -16.90 -24.46 9.83
CA LEU A 179 -17.12 -25.90 9.68
C LEU A 179 -16.71 -26.71 10.92
N SER A 180 -15.53 -26.44 11.48
CA SER A 180 -15.04 -27.14 12.68
C SER A 180 -15.93 -26.85 13.91
N THR A 181 -16.49 -25.64 13.99
CA THR A 181 -17.43 -25.25 15.05
C THR A 181 -18.74 -26.01 14.90
N GLU A 182 -19.29 -26.11 13.69
CA GLU A 182 -20.52 -26.87 13.40
C GLU A 182 -20.36 -28.37 13.70
N ARG A 183 -19.16 -28.93 13.48
CA ARG A 183 -18.83 -30.33 13.79
C ARG A 183 -18.54 -30.61 15.27
N GLY A 184 -18.38 -29.59 16.10
CA GLY A 184 -18.08 -29.74 17.52
C GLY A 184 -16.66 -30.26 17.82
N ASP A 185 -15.71 -30.13 16.89
CA ASP A 185 -14.32 -30.58 17.09
C ASP A 185 -13.53 -29.55 17.91
N SER A 186 -13.68 -29.61 19.23
CA SER A 186 -13.18 -28.57 20.14
C SER A 186 -11.67 -28.31 20.05
N LYS A 187 -10.86 -29.34 19.78
CA LYS A 187 -9.40 -29.21 19.62
C LYS A 187 -9.04 -28.52 18.32
N VAL A 188 -9.64 -28.95 17.20
CA VAL A 188 -9.41 -28.33 15.88
C VAL A 188 -9.92 -26.88 15.87
N VAL A 189 -11.10 -26.62 16.44
CA VAL A 189 -11.63 -25.26 16.62
C VAL A 189 -10.65 -24.39 17.40
N GLY A 190 -10.10 -24.91 18.51
CA GLY A 190 -9.12 -24.19 19.32
C GLY A 190 -7.87 -23.78 18.53
N LEU A 191 -7.32 -24.71 17.73
CA LEU A 191 -6.16 -24.45 16.89
C LEU A 191 -6.46 -23.47 15.76
N ILE A 192 -7.50 -23.72 14.95
CA ILE A 192 -7.87 -22.84 13.83
C ILE A 192 -8.17 -21.42 14.33
N LYS A 193 -8.86 -21.29 15.47
CA LYS A 193 -9.12 -20.00 16.09
C LYS A 193 -7.81 -19.26 16.42
N GLN A 194 -6.81 -19.95 16.98
CA GLN A 194 -5.51 -19.32 17.24
C GLN A 194 -4.77 -18.94 15.95
N VAL A 195 -4.82 -19.79 14.93
CA VAL A 195 -4.24 -19.50 13.60
C VAL A 195 -4.88 -18.24 13.00
N VAL A 196 -6.21 -18.15 12.97
CA VAL A 196 -6.97 -16.99 12.47
C VAL A 196 -6.66 -15.72 13.29
N GLN A 197 -6.61 -15.82 14.62
CA GLN A 197 -6.30 -14.68 15.49
C GLN A 197 -4.86 -14.19 15.30
N SER A 198 -3.88 -15.09 15.13
CA SER A 198 -2.48 -14.75 14.89
C SER A 198 -2.30 -13.98 13.57
N ALA A 199 -3.05 -14.37 12.52
CA ALA A 199 -3.06 -13.73 11.22
C ALA A 199 -3.84 -12.41 11.17
N SER A 200 -4.68 -12.14 12.18
CA SER A 200 -5.51 -10.95 12.28
C SER A 200 -4.77 -9.77 12.89
N LEU A 201 -5.20 -8.55 12.55
CA LEU A 201 -4.71 -7.31 13.17
C LEU A 201 -5.44 -7.09 14.50
N VAL A 202 -5.04 -7.83 15.53
CA VAL A 202 -5.60 -7.74 16.88
C VAL A 202 -4.71 -6.92 17.81
N ALA A 203 -5.32 -6.20 18.76
CA ALA A 203 -4.62 -5.30 19.68
C ALA A 203 -3.67 -6.05 20.63
N LYS A 204 -4.13 -7.20 21.15
CA LYS A 204 -3.29 -8.12 21.91
C LYS A 204 -2.57 -9.00 20.88
N GLY A 205 -1.40 -8.56 20.43
CA GLY A 205 -0.59 -9.33 19.50
C GLY A 205 -0.38 -10.74 20.05
N ILE A 206 -0.58 -11.75 19.20
CA ILE A 206 -0.36 -13.16 19.50
C ILE A 206 0.94 -13.59 18.82
N ALA A 207 1.78 -14.38 19.50
CA ALA A 207 2.97 -14.97 18.92
C ALA A 207 2.57 -15.91 17.77
N CYS A 208 3.24 -15.79 16.62
CA CYS A 208 2.93 -16.61 15.46
C CYS A 208 3.96 -17.73 15.29
N TRP A 209 5.19 -17.55 15.77
CA TRP A 209 6.30 -18.49 15.56
C TRP A 209 7.22 -18.60 16.78
N PRO A 210 7.02 -19.59 17.67
CA PRO A 210 5.92 -20.55 17.67
C PRO A 210 4.54 -19.92 17.94
N LEU A 211 3.47 -20.61 17.54
CA LEU A 211 2.09 -20.18 17.78
C LEU A 211 1.75 -20.27 19.26
N ASP A 212 1.16 -19.21 19.81
CA ASP A 212 0.76 -19.17 21.22
C ASP A 212 -0.21 -20.30 21.58
N GLY A 213 0.08 -21.02 22.65
CA GLY A 213 -0.65 -22.23 23.07
C GLY A 213 -0.43 -23.49 22.22
N TYR A 214 0.27 -23.40 21.09
CA TYR A 214 0.50 -24.50 20.14
C TYR A 214 1.95 -24.51 19.63
N PRO A 215 2.94 -24.86 20.47
CA PRO A 215 4.36 -24.68 20.16
C PRO A 215 4.88 -25.52 18.99
N THR A 216 4.18 -26.60 18.64
CA THR A 216 4.48 -27.43 17.46
C THR A 216 4.10 -26.76 16.14
N PHE A 217 3.37 -25.65 16.18
CA PHE A 217 2.92 -24.90 15.02
C PHE A 217 3.65 -23.56 14.89
N GLY A 218 4.06 -23.23 13.67
CA GLY A 218 4.53 -21.93 13.25
C GLY A 218 3.55 -21.37 12.23
N VAL A 219 3.17 -20.11 12.39
CA VAL A 219 2.26 -19.41 11.49
C VAL A 219 2.96 -18.14 11.01
N TRP A 220 2.82 -17.82 9.73
CA TRP A 220 3.32 -16.55 9.20
C TRP A 220 2.29 -15.86 8.31
N PRO A 221 1.71 -14.74 8.76
CA PRO A 221 0.80 -13.95 7.95
C PRO A 221 1.55 -13.04 6.99
N MET A 222 1.74 -13.53 5.77
CA MET A 222 2.45 -12.85 4.67
C MET A 222 1.79 -11.52 4.28
N ASP A 223 0.47 -11.39 4.42
CA ASP A 223 -0.26 -10.14 4.10
C ASP A 223 0.05 -8.97 5.06
N VAL A 224 0.71 -9.25 6.19
CA VAL A 224 1.04 -8.25 7.22
C VAL A 224 2.45 -7.69 7.03
N GLU A 225 3.36 -8.52 6.49
CA GLU A 225 4.76 -8.17 6.24
C GLU A 225 4.86 -7.07 5.17
N SER A 226 5.78 -6.12 5.36
CA SER A 226 6.06 -5.09 4.36
C SER A 226 7.15 -5.56 3.42
N LEU A 227 6.91 -5.44 2.11
CA LEU A 227 7.93 -5.69 1.08
C LEU A 227 8.82 -4.47 0.78
N VAL A 228 8.51 -3.32 1.38
CA VAL A 228 9.22 -2.05 1.15
C VAL A 228 10.03 -1.57 2.35
N GLU A 229 9.74 -2.07 3.55
CA GLU A 229 10.49 -1.74 4.76
C GLU A 229 11.89 -2.36 4.72
N GLU A 230 12.91 -1.52 4.93
CA GLU A 230 14.31 -1.96 5.04
C GLU A 230 14.62 -2.31 6.50
N THR A 231 15.43 -3.34 6.71
CA THR A 231 16.03 -3.62 8.02
C THR A 231 17.52 -3.30 7.96
N ASN A 232 18.15 -3.08 9.12
CA ASN A 232 19.57 -2.74 9.21
C ASN A 232 20.52 -3.75 8.55
N SER A 233 20.05 -4.97 8.19
CA SER A 233 20.87 -6.03 7.59
C SER A 233 20.40 -6.49 6.21
N VAL A 234 19.20 -6.10 5.75
CA VAL A 234 18.63 -6.63 4.50
C VAL A 234 17.88 -5.53 3.74
N ALA A 235 18.26 -5.36 2.47
CA ALA A 235 17.53 -4.49 1.54
C ALA A 235 16.09 -4.97 1.37
N SER A 236 15.14 -4.04 1.26
CA SER A 236 13.74 -4.39 1.05
C SER A 236 13.54 -5.18 -0.24
N ALA A 237 12.50 -6.02 -0.30
CA ALA A 237 12.16 -6.78 -1.48
C ALA A 237 11.92 -5.86 -2.69
N ALA A 238 11.27 -4.71 -2.49
CA ALA A 238 11.08 -3.69 -3.52
C ALA A 238 12.40 -3.14 -4.06
N ARG A 239 13.41 -2.89 -3.19
CA ARG A 239 14.74 -2.45 -3.62
C ARG A 239 15.45 -3.55 -4.44
N GLN A 240 15.36 -4.80 -4.00
CA GLN A 240 15.94 -5.93 -4.73
C GLN A 240 15.31 -6.10 -6.12
N VAL A 241 13.98 -6.05 -6.22
CA VAL A 241 13.25 -6.10 -7.49
C VAL A 241 13.68 -4.96 -8.43
N LEU A 242 13.81 -3.75 -7.90
CA LEU A 242 14.21 -2.59 -8.70
C LEU A 242 15.66 -2.72 -9.18
N ASN A 243 16.58 -3.20 -8.34
CA ASN A 243 17.97 -3.42 -8.73
C ASN A 243 18.06 -4.38 -9.92
N VAL A 244 17.29 -5.47 -9.90
CA VAL A 244 17.25 -6.42 -11.03
C VAL A 244 16.67 -5.76 -12.28
N ALA A 245 15.57 -5.01 -12.14
CA ALA A 245 14.90 -4.37 -13.28
C ALA A 245 15.75 -3.26 -13.93
N THR A 246 16.72 -2.70 -13.21
CA THR A 246 17.54 -1.57 -13.65
C THR A 246 19.01 -1.91 -13.96
N ARG A 247 19.36 -3.21 -13.92
CA ARG A 247 20.68 -3.75 -14.32
C ARG A 247 21.15 -3.20 -15.66
N GLU A 248 22.35 -2.65 -15.71
CA GLU A 248 22.85 -1.93 -16.88
C GLU A 248 23.00 -2.83 -18.10
N GLU A 249 23.52 -4.02 -17.89
CA GLU A 249 23.80 -5.03 -18.91
C GLU A 249 22.56 -5.51 -19.67
N MET A 250 21.37 -5.34 -19.08
CA MET A 250 20.10 -5.75 -19.68
C MET A 250 19.45 -4.65 -20.53
N TRP A 251 19.94 -3.41 -20.44
CA TRP A 251 19.39 -2.25 -21.13
C TRP A 251 20.30 -1.78 -22.28
N PRO A 252 19.75 -1.10 -23.30
CA PRO A 252 20.58 -0.32 -24.21
C PRO A 252 21.30 0.81 -23.46
N GLU A 253 22.46 1.24 -23.98
CA GLU A 253 23.17 2.39 -23.45
C GLU A 253 22.25 3.62 -23.45
N PHE A 254 22.35 4.48 -22.43
CA PHE A 254 21.48 5.64 -22.32
C PHE A 254 21.59 6.53 -23.57
N ALA A 255 20.44 6.97 -24.07
CA ALA A 255 20.30 7.74 -25.32
C ALA A 255 20.69 7.01 -26.63
N SER A 256 21.05 5.72 -26.60
CA SER A 256 21.31 4.92 -27.81
C SER A 256 20.06 4.30 -28.45
N CYS A 257 18.93 4.30 -27.75
CA CYS A 257 17.67 3.76 -28.28
C CYS A 257 17.03 4.68 -29.34
N GLU A 258 16.02 4.20 -30.07
CA GLU A 258 15.41 4.95 -31.18
C GLU A 258 14.78 6.30 -30.78
N ALA A 259 14.43 6.47 -29.50
CA ALA A 259 13.89 7.71 -28.96
C ALA A 259 14.95 8.61 -28.29
N GLY A 260 16.23 8.22 -28.33
CA GLY A 260 17.33 9.00 -27.78
C GLY A 260 17.18 9.30 -26.30
N ASP A 261 17.54 10.53 -25.91
CA ASP A 261 17.38 11.07 -24.56
C ASP A 261 15.93 11.47 -24.24
N HIS A 262 15.00 11.36 -25.20
CA HIS A 262 13.55 11.56 -25.01
C HIS A 262 12.79 10.26 -24.74
N CYS A 263 13.48 9.14 -24.51
CA CYS A 263 12.85 7.90 -24.08
C CYS A 263 12.49 7.95 -22.57
N PRO A 264 11.21 8.00 -22.18
CA PRO A 264 10.81 8.04 -20.78
C PRO A 264 11.25 6.79 -20.01
N PHE A 265 11.30 5.63 -20.67
CA PHE A 265 11.68 4.36 -20.05
C PHE A 265 13.18 4.29 -19.72
N CYS A 266 14.05 4.72 -20.65
CA CYS A 266 15.48 4.82 -20.39
C CYS A 266 15.79 5.88 -19.33
N ILE A 267 15.05 6.99 -19.32
CA ILE A 267 15.14 8.00 -18.25
C ILE A 267 14.72 7.39 -16.90
N ASN A 268 13.58 6.69 -16.85
CA ASN A 268 13.10 6.04 -15.63
C ASN A 268 14.13 5.05 -15.10
N ARG A 269 14.72 4.20 -15.96
CA ARG A 269 15.81 3.29 -15.57
C ARG A 269 16.99 4.05 -14.98
N LYS A 270 17.48 5.07 -15.68
CA LYS A 270 18.64 5.86 -15.22
C LYS A 270 18.39 6.50 -13.85
N LEU A 271 17.20 7.08 -13.65
CA LEU A 271 16.83 7.70 -12.38
C LEU A 271 16.69 6.64 -11.28
N LEU A 272 15.92 5.58 -11.52
CA LEU A 272 15.61 4.55 -10.52
C LEU A 272 16.79 3.62 -10.19
N ALA A 273 17.83 3.55 -11.03
CA ALA A 273 19.08 2.85 -10.73
C ALA A 273 19.94 3.58 -9.68
N GLY A 274 19.82 4.91 -9.59
CA GLY A 274 20.70 5.76 -8.80
C GLY A 274 20.06 6.34 -7.52
N GLU A 275 20.91 6.72 -6.57
CA GLU A 275 20.51 7.55 -5.44
C GLU A 275 20.49 9.05 -5.85
N PRO A 276 19.65 9.89 -5.22
CA PRO A 276 18.69 9.57 -4.15
C PRO A 276 17.35 9.00 -4.68
N HIS A 277 17.12 9.04 -5.99
CA HIS A 277 15.82 8.75 -6.61
C HIS A 277 15.27 7.35 -6.27
N ARG A 278 16.16 6.35 -6.21
CA ARG A 278 15.78 5.00 -5.78
C ARG A 278 15.20 4.99 -4.38
N SER A 279 15.90 5.57 -3.40
CA SER A 279 15.41 5.63 -2.02
C SER A 279 14.12 6.45 -1.91
N SER A 280 14.00 7.56 -2.64
CA SER A 280 12.77 8.35 -2.72
C SER A 280 11.58 7.56 -3.28
N TYR A 281 11.80 6.72 -4.31
CA TYR A 281 10.75 5.84 -4.84
C TYR A 281 10.30 4.81 -3.79
N ILE A 282 11.23 4.10 -3.13
CA ILE A 282 10.92 3.14 -2.07
C ILE A 282 10.17 3.83 -0.91
N GLN A 283 10.57 5.05 -0.56
CA GLN A 283 9.89 5.86 0.45
C GLN A 283 8.44 6.19 0.05
N ILE A 284 8.17 6.52 -1.21
CA ILE A 284 6.81 6.76 -1.71
C ILE A 284 5.96 5.50 -1.65
N LEU A 285 6.52 4.33 -1.98
CA LEU A 285 5.81 3.06 -1.80
C LEU A 285 5.46 2.81 -0.34
N ARG A 286 6.36 3.16 0.58
CA ARG A 286 6.12 3.10 2.03
C ARG A 286 5.05 4.09 2.49
N TRP A 287 5.05 5.32 1.97
CA TRP A 287 3.98 6.29 2.19
C TRP A 287 2.63 5.77 1.73
N PHE A 288 2.59 5.02 0.63
CA PHE A 288 1.33 4.42 0.16
C PHE A 288 0.83 3.35 1.12
N GLU A 289 1.72 2.48 1.63
CA GLU A 289 1.32 1.47 2.63
C GLU A 289 0.73 2.11 3.88
N ILE A 290 1.36 3.19 4.36
CA ILE A 290 0.94 3.88 5.57
C ILE A 290 -0.38 4.63 5.36
N ALA A 291 -0.50 5.38 4.27
CA ALA A 291 -1.66 6.22 4.01
C ALA A 291 -2.91 5.39 3.70
N SER A 292 -2.76 4.30 2.95
CA SER A 292 -3.89 3.44 2.53
C SER A 292 -4.18 2.29 3.49
N GLY A 293 -3.22 1.91 4.36
CA GLY A 293 -3.29 0.69 5.16
C GLY A 293 -3.12 -0.61 4.36
N LYS A 294 -2.87 -0.54 3.05
CA LYS A 294 -2.69 -1.70 2.17
C LYS A 294 -1.21 -2.04 1.99
N ARG A 295 -0.84 -3.32 2.15
CA ARG A 295 0.51 -3.82 1.85
C ARG A 295 0.72 -4.08 0.37
N TRP A 296 1.97 -3.91 -0.07
CA TRP A 296 2.40 -4.37 -1.37
C TRP A 296 2.63 -5.88 -1.35
N ASN A 297 2.09 -6.59 -2.33
CA ASN A 297 2.46 -7.98 -2.62
C ASN A 297 3.43 -8.00 -3.83
N PHE A 298 4.08 -9.15 -4.09
CA PHE A 298 5.04 -9.26 -5.19
C PHE A 298 4.40 -9.04 -6.56
N ARG A 299 3.18 -9.54 -6.78
CA ARG A 299 2.45 -9.34 -8.05
C ARG A 299 2.27 -7.85 -8.36
N ASP A 300 1.84 -7.07 -7.36
CA ASP A 300 1.64 -5.63 -7.47
C ASP A 300 2.98 -4.92 -7.71
N LEU A 301 4.06 -5.29 -7.01
CA LEU A 301 5.39 -4.70 -7.18
C LEU A 301 6.01 -4.99 -8.55
N PHE A 302 5.95 -6.22 -9.03
CA PHE A 302 6.44 -6.59 -10.36
C PHE A 302 5.65 -5.88 -11.45
N SER A 303 4.32 -5.86 -11.32
CA SER A 303 3.44 -5.14 -12.26
C SER A 303 3.75 -3.65 -12.28
N LEU A 304 3.91 -3.02 -11.11
CA LEU A 304 4.23 -1.60 -11.00
C LEU A 304 5.60 -1.31 -11.63
N THR A 305 6.61 -2.15 -11.36
CA THR A 305 7.96 -2.00 -11.92
C THR A 305 7.93 -2.10 -13.43
N ALA A 306 7.23 -3.10 -13.98
CA ALA A 306 7.01 -3.25 -15.42
C ALA A 306 6.31 -2.03 -16.03
N PHE A 307 5.24 -1.55 -15.38
CA PHE A 307 4.50 -0.38 -15.83
C PHE A 307 5.38 0.88 -15.89
N LEU A 308 6.19 1.15 -14.86
CA LEU A 308 7.06 2.32 -14.82
C LEU A 308 8.22 2.22 -15.82
N LEU A 309 8.75 1.02 -16.08
CA LEU A 309 9.94 0.84 -16.91
C LEU A 309 9.66 0.42 -18.36
N ALA A 310 8.44 -0.04 -18.68
CA ALA A 310 8.09 -0.47 -20.03
C ALA A 310 6.69 0.00 -20.49
N GLY A 311 5.85 0.52 -19.60
CA GLY A 311 4.50 0.99 -19.93
C GLY A 311 3.47 -0.15 -20.00
N THR A 312 2.42 0.03 -20.80
CA THR A 312 1.33 -0.96 -20.97
C THR A 312 1.16 -1.39 -22.43
N THR A 313 0.64 -2.61 -22.62
CA THR A 313 0.45 -3.19 -23.96
C THR A 313 -0.97 -3.14 -24.49
N GLU A 314 -1.96 -2.59 -23.76
CA GLU A 314 -3.38 -2.69 -24.14
C GLU A 314 -3.73 -2.06 -25.50
N SER A 315 -2.87 -1.22 -26.07
CA SER A 315 -3.09 -0.58 -27.37
C SER A 315 -2.51 -1.34 -28.58
N ALA A 316 -1.67 -2.36 -28.35
CA ALA A 316 -0.98 -3.09 -29.41
C ALA A 316 -1.03 -4.60 -29.10
N GLY A 317 -1.48 -5.41 -30.06
CA GLY A 317 -1.61 -6.85 -29.89
C GLY A 317 -0.34 -7.50 -29.33
N VAL A 318 -0.53 -8.60 -28.61
CA VAL A 318 0.54 -9.38 -27.98
C VAL A 318 1.68 -9.62 -28.99
N GLY A 319 2.87 -9.10 -28.70
CA GLY A 319 4.08 -9.27 -29.53
C GLY A 319 4.48 -8.09 -30.43
N THR A 320 3.72 -6.99 -30.50
CA THR A 320 4.04 -5.84 -31.39
C THR A 320 4.46 -4.55 -30.70
N TYR A 321 4.35 -4.47 -29.37
CA TYR A 321 4.69 -3.26 -28.61
C TYR A 321 6.17 -3.22 -28.23
N HIS A 322 6.87 -2.19 -28.69
CA HIS A 322 8.26 -1.89 -28.36
C HIS A 322 8.34 -0.52 -27.67
N PRO A 323 8.68 -0.46 -26.37
CA PRO A 323 8.60 0.79 -25.60
C PRO A 323 9.41 1.95 -26.20
N CYS A 324 10.67 1.70 -26.58
CA CYS A 324 11.54 2.72 -27.19
C CYS A 324 11.02 3.21 -28.56
N ARG A 325 10.55 2.30 -29.42
CA ARG A 325 9.98 2.65 -30.73
C ARG A 325 8.66 3.39 -30.60
N TRP A 326 7.82 3.01 -29.64
CA TRP A 326 6.61 3.75 -29.30
C TRP A 326 6.97 5.20 -28.93
N SER A 327 7.99 5.40 -28.09
CA SER A 327 8.43 6.74 -27.73
C SER A 327 8.92 7.55 -28.94
N ALA A 328 9.72 6.94 -29.81
CA ALA A 328 10.22 7.59 -31.03
C ALA A 328 9.07 8.02 -31.97
N SER A 329 8.04 7.16 -32.11
CA SER A 329 6.87 7.43 -32.95
C SER A 329 6.06 8.65 -32.50
N LEU A 330 6.11 9.02 -31.21
CA LEU A 330 5.43 10.17 -30.65
C LEU A 330 6.17 11.49 -30.91
N LEU A 331 7.50 11.44 -31.05
CA LEU A 331 8.34 12.61 -31.34
C LEU A 331 8.30 13.00 -32.83
N SER A 332 8.13 12.02 -33.71
CA SER A 332 8.08 12.20 -35.16
C SER A 332 6.75 11.71 -35.74
N PRO A 333 5.64 12.42 -35.50
CA PRO A 333 4.34 12.01 -36.00
C PRO A 333 4.29 12.09 -37.53
N LYS A 334 3.72 11.06 -38.17
CA LYS A 334 3.42 11.06 -39.60
C LYS A 334 2.21 11.98 -39.87
N GLU A 335 2.45 13.24 -40.19
CA GLU A 335 1.44 14.24 -40.55
C GLU A 335 2.02 15.22 -41.57
N ARG A 336 1.25 15.58 -42.60
CA ARG A 336 1.71 16.44 -43.69
C ARG A 336 1.51 17.93 -43.38
N ASP A 337 0.46 18.26 -42.64
CA ASP A 337 0.14 19.62 -42.22
C ASP A 337 1.06 20.05 -41.06
N PRO A 338 1.90 21.09 -41.21
CA PRO A 338 2.89 21.48 -40.20
C PRO A 338 2.27 21.84 -38.83
N VAL A 339 1.11 22.49 -38.82
CA VAL A 339 0.44 22.92 -37.58
C VAL A 339 -0.13 21.70 -36.85
N LYS A 340 -0.77 20.78 -37.60
CA LYS A 340 -1.27 19.53 -37.03
C LYS A 340 -0.15 18.58 -36.63
N ALA A 341 0.96 18.57 -37.36
CA ALA A 341 2.16 17.80 -37.03
C ALA A 341 2.74 18.27 -35.71
N GLU A 342 2.87 19.59 -35.53
CA GLU A 342 3.34 20.17 -34.27
C GLU A 342 2.36 19.89 -33.11
N ALA A 343 1.05 20.00 -33.33
CA ALA A 343 0.06 19.66 -32.29
C ALA A 343 0.12 18.18 -31.89
N LYS A 344 0.31 17.28 -32.86
CA LYS A 344 0.53 15.84 -32.61
C LYS A 344 1.83 15.59 -31.86
N ARG A 345 2.92 16.30 -32.19
CA ARG A 345 4.22 16.21 -31.51
C ARG A 345 4.11 16.66 -30.06
N VAL A 346 3.51 17.81 -29.80
CA VAL A 346 3.30 18.31 -28.42
C VAL A 346 2.38 17.38 -27.62
N ARG A 347 1.36 16.79 -28.25
CA ARG A 347 0.55 15.74 -27.62
C ARG A 347 1.38 14.49 -27.32
N GLY A 348 2.32 14.16 -28.20
CA GLY A 348 3.35 13.16 -27.97
C GLY A 348 4.17 13.45 -26.71
N LEU A 349 4.68 14.69 -26.56
CA LEU A 349 5.40 15.12 -25.35
C LEU A 349 4.56 14.94 -24.08
N PHE A 350 3.28 15.30 -24.09
CA PHE A 350 2.40 15.03 -22.95
C PHE A 350 2.32 13.53 -22.58
N LYS A 351 2.23 12.66 -23.58
CA LYS A 351 2.22 11.20 -23.36
C LYS A 351 3.56 10.70 -22.82
N LEU A 352 4.67 11.20 -23.35
CA LEU A 352 6.01 10.83 -22.89
C LEU A 352 6.27 11.28 -21.46
N VAL A 353 5.92 12.54 -21.12
CA VAL A 353 5.98 13.04 -19.74
C VAL A 353 5.10 12.19 -18.83
N ALA A 354 3.85 11.88 -19.22
CA ALA A 354 2.96 11.03 -18.43
C ALA A 354 3.50 9.60 -18.22
N ALA A 355 4.37 9.11 -19.09
CA ALA A 355 5.03 7.80 -18.98
C ALA A 355 6.31 7.83 -18.11
N GLN A 356 6.83 9.00 -17.72
CA GLN A 356 7.93 9.07 -16.77
C GLN A 356 7.42 8.72 -15.37
N TYR A 357 8.23 8.02 -14.57
CA TYR A 357 7.76 7.39 -13.33
C TYR A 357 7.15 8.39 -12.34
N GLN A 358 7.71 9.62 -12.27
CA GLN A 358 7.19 10.71 -11.46
C GLN A 358 5.77 11.18 -11.82
N HIS A 359 5.32 10.93 -13.06
CA HIS A 359 3.98 11.30 -13.52
C HIS A 359 3.08 10.07 -13.64
N ALA A 360 3.65 8.92 -14.01
CA ALA A 360 2.95 7.65 -14.17
C ALA A 360 2.37 7.15 -12.84
N LEU A 361 3.06 7.38 -11.71
CA LEU A 361 2.55 7.10 -10.36
C LEU A 361 1.29 7.94 -10.01
N PHE A 362 1.09 9.07 -10.69
CA PHE A 362 0.05 10.05 -10.38
C PHE A 362 -0.78 10.39 -11.64
N GLY A 363 -1.30 9.37 -12.33
CA GLY A 363 -2.02 9.51 -13.60
C GLY A 363 -3.35 10.30 -13.57
N ALA A 364 -3.78 10.83 -12.42
CA ALA A 364 -4.98 11.63 -12.27
C ALA A 364 -4.80 13.05 -12.86
N TRP A 365 -4.92 13.17 -14.18
CA TRP A 365 -5.00 14.44 -14.89
C TRP A 365 -6.44 15.01 -14.85
N PRO A 366 -6.65 16.33 -14.95
CA PRO A 366 -7.97 16.96 -14.85
C PRO A 366 -8.79 16.78 -16.15
N VAL A 367 -9.13 15.53 -16.46
CA VAL A 367 -9.84 15.12 -17.69
C VAL A 367 -11.22 15.76 -17.80
N GLU A 368 -11.86 16.06 -16.68
CA GLU A 368 -13.16 16.74 -16.59
C GLU A 368 -13.11 18.17 -17.16
N LYS A 369 -11.92 18.77 -17.25
CA LYS A 369 -11.72 20.11 -17.84
C LYS A 369 -11.57 20.08 -19.37
N ALA A 370 -11.44 18.90 -20.00
CA ALA A 370 -11.17 18.79 -21.43
C ALA A 370 -12.25 19.44 -22.32
N SER A 371 -13.53 19.26 -21.96
CA SER A 371 -14.66 19.81 -22.72
C SER A 371 -14.77 21.33 -22.57
N ALA A 372 -14.56 21.84 -21.35
CA ALA A 372 -14.53 23.27 -21.07
C ALA A 372 -13.36 23.94 -21.80
N LEU A 373 -12.15 23.37 -21.75
CA LEU A 373 -10.98 23.87 -22.48
C LEU A 373 -11.24 23.91 -23.99
N LYS A 374 -11.88 22.89 -24.56
CA LYS A 374 -12.24 22.86 -25.99
C LYS A 374 -13.17 24.02 -26.38
N ARG A 375 -14.14 24.37 -25.52
CA ARG A 375 -15.03 25.51 -25.74
C ARG A 375 -14.26 26.83 -25.66
N ASP A 376 -13.45 27.00 -24.63
CA ASP A 376 -12.68 28.22 -24.40
C ASP A 376 -11.68 28.48 -25.55
N ILE A 377 -10.99 27.46 -26.04
CA ILE A 377 -10.09 27.55 -27.21
C ILE A 377 -10.84 28.05 -28.46
N LYS A 378 -12.04 27.51 -28.72
CA LYS A 378 -12.87 27.93 -29.85
C LYS A 378 -13.41 29.35 -29.68
N GLU A 379 -13.85 29.70 -28.47
CA GLU A 379 -14.38 31.03 -28.16
C GLU A 379 -13.32 32.12 -28.35
N LEU A 380 -12.08 31.85 -27.95
CA LEU A 380 -10.95 32.78 -28.11
C LEU A 380 -10.34 32.75 -29.53
N LYS A 381 -10.77 31.81 -30.39
CA LYS A 381 -10.26 31.58 -31.76
C LYS A 381 -8.74 31.34 -31.80
N VAL A 382 -8.28 30.44 -30.93
CA VAL A 382 -6.87 30.02 -30.81
C VAL A 382 -6.70 28.52 -31.10
N ASP A 383 -7.60 27.96 -31.89
CA ASP A 383 -7.62 26.54 -32.31
C ASP A 383 -6.45 26.16 -33.23
N THR A 384 -5.70 27.13 -33.72
CA THR A 384 -4.43 26.91 -34.44
C THR A 384 -3.23 26.75 -33.51
N GLN A 385 -3.35 27.07 -32.22
CA GLN A 385 -2.22 27.02 -31.30
C GLN A 385 -1.90 25.58 -30.87
N PRO A 386 -0.75 25.00 -31.27
CA PRO A 386 -0.50 23.57 -31.12
C PRO A 386 -0.55 23.06 -29.68
N ALA A 387 0.01 23.82 -28.73
CA ALA A 387 0.08 23.39 -27.34
C ALA A 387 -1.30 23.33 -26.64
N LEU A 388 -2.21 24.24 -26.95
CA LEU A 388 -3.56 24.26 -26.38
C LEU A 388 -4.40 23.10 -26.93
N VAL A 389 -4.31 22.87 -28.24
CA VAL A 389 -4.96 21.73 -28.91
C VAL A 389 -4.41 20.42 -28.39
N ALA A 390 -3.08 20.29 -28.26
CA ALA A 390 -2.42 19.11 -27.74
C ALA A 390 -2.85 18.79 -26.31
N LEU A 391 -2.88 19.79 -25.42
CA LEU A 391 -3.35 19.64 -24.04
C LEU A 391 -4.81 19.17 -24.01
N GLN A 392 -5.68 19.81 -24.79
CA GLN A 392 -7.09 19.41 -24.88
C GLN A 392 -7.25 17.97 -25.35
N GLN A 393 -6.53 17.57 -26.40
CA GLN A 393 -6.58 16.20 -26.94
C GLN A 393 -5.99 15.17 -25.96
N PHE A 394 -4.96 15.53 -25.20
CA PHE A 394 -4.38 14.69 -24.17
C PHE A 394 -5.34 14.44 -23.01
N LEU A 395 -6.02 15.50 -22.53
CA LEU A 395 -7.02 15.39 -21.46
C LEU A 395 -8.29 14.64 -21.90
N ALA A 396 -8.59 14.64 -23.19
CA ALA A 396 -9.71 13.89 -23.76
C ALA A 396 -9.44 12.38 -23.94
N LEU A 397 -8.23 11.90 -23.67
CA LEU A 397 -7.91 10.46 -23.74
C LEU A 397 -8.60 9.68 -22.61
N ASP A 398 -9.03 8.46 -22.91
CA ASP A 398 -9.51 7.52 -21.87
C ASP A 398 -8.32 6.98 -21.07
N LYS A 399 -8.05 7.62 -19.93
CA LYS A 399 -6.94 7.31 -19.03
C LYS A 399 -7.03 5.91 -18.42
N ARG A 400 -8.20 5.26 -18.45
CA ARG A 400 -8.37 3.89 -17.90
C ARG A 400 -7.62 2.84 -18.72
N LYS A 401 -7.35 3.11 -20.00
CA LYS A 401 -6.61 2.24 -20.92
C LYS A 401 -5.10 2.41 -20.84
N GLU A 402 -4.62 3.34 -20.02
CA GLU A 402 -3.19 3.61 -19.86
C GLU A 402 -2.56 2.72 -18.76
N SER A 403 -3.36 2.05 -17.93
CA SER A 403 -2.92 1.11 -16.87
C SER A 403 -3.71 -0.21 -16.89
N THR A 404 -3.06 -1.30 -16.47
CA THR A 404 -3.70 -2.62 -16.35
C THR A 404 -4.76 -2.63 -15.25
N SER A 405 -5.74 -3.53 -15.36
CA SER A 405 -6.79 -3.72 -14.34
C SER A 405 -6.19 -4.01 -12.96
N THR A 406 -5.08 -4.74 -12.92
CA THR A 406 -4.31 -5.12 -11.72
C THR A 406 -3.70 -3.95 -10.96
N LEU A 407 -3.34 -2.86 -11.65
CA LEU A 407 -2.69 -1.68 -11.04
C LEU A 407 -3.62 -0.47 -10.90
N ARG A 408 -4.74 -0.44 -11.62
CA ARG A 408 -5.61 0.74 -11.74
C ARG A 408 -6.04 1.28 -10.38
N THR A 409 -6.42 0.40 -9.46
CA THR A 409 -6.88 0.77 -8.12
C THR A 409 -5.72 1.33 -7.27
N GLN A 410 -4.55 0.71 -7.33
CA GLN A 410 -3.34 1.14 -6.61
C GLN A 410 -2.90 2.52 -7.09
N LEU A 411 -2.79 2.74 -8.40
CA LEU A 411 -2.39 4.03 -8.98
C LEU A 411 -3.42 5.13 -8.70
N ALA A 412 -4.73 4.81 -8.72
CA ALA A 412 -5.77 5.74 -8.31
C ALA A 412 -5.61 6.14 -6.83
N GLY A 413 -5.32 5.17 -5.96
CA GLY A 413 -4.99 5.40 -4.55
C GLY A 413 -3.73 6.26 -4.37
N MET A 414 -2.65 5.99 -5.11
CA MET A 414 -1.44 6.82 -5.06
C MET A 414 -1.74 8.27 -5.45
N GLY A 415 -2.55 8.48 -6.50
CA GLY A 415 -3.08 9.78 -6.89
C GLY A 415 -3.86 10.50 -5.79
N SER A 416 -4.80 9.80 -5.12
CA SER A 416 -5.66 10.42 -4.10
C SER A 416 -4.91 10.77 -2.81
N TYR A 417 -4.01 9.88 -2.38
CA TYR A 417 -3.33 10.00 -1.10
C TYR A 417 -2.04 10.82 -1.17
N LEU A 418 -1.26 10.71 -2.25
CA LEU A 418 0.15 11.11 -2.22
C LEU A 418 0.58 12.10 -3.31
N ASP A 419 -0.29 12.46 -4.26
CA ASP A 419 0.12 13.28 -5.42
C ASP A 419 0.83 14.60 -5.01
N PRO A 420 2.13 14.76 -5.32
CA PRO A 420 2.91 15.93 -4.93
C PRO A 420 2.38 17.25 -5.48
N ALA A 421 1.54 17.20 -6.52
CA ALA A 421 0.86 18.39 -7.06
C ALA A 421 -0.05 19.08 -6.03
N PHE A 422 -0.46 18.37 -4.97
CA PHE A 422 -1.31 18.90 -3.89
C PHE A 422 -0.57 18.98 -2.55
N ALA A 423 0.76 18.85 -2.55
CA ALA A 423 1.58 19.01 -1.35
C ALA A 423 1.48 20.44 -0.80
N SER A 424 1.70 20.60 0.51
CA SER A 424 1.70 21.92 1.13
C SER A 424 2.76 22.83 0.47
N PRO A 425 2.43 24.09 0.11
CA PRO A 425 3.41 25.04 -0.43
C PRO A 425 4.61 25.29 0.50
N ALA A 426 4.43 25.10 1.80
CA ALA A 426 5.47 25.31 2.81
C ALA A 426 6.53 24.18 2.84
N LEU A 427 6.30 23.05 2.15
CA LEU A 427 7.28 21.95 2.13
C LEU A 427 8.51 22.33 1.29
N GLU A 428 9.67 21.94 1.82
CA GLU A 428 10.96 22.12 1.16
C GLU A 428 11.30 20.90 0.31
N VAL A 429 11.85 21.15 -0.88
CA VAL A 429 12.26 20.12 -1.83
C VAL A 429 13.67 20.41 -2.33
N ALA A 430 14.48 19.36 -2.47
CA ALA A 430 15.81 19.46 -3.04
C ALA A 430 15.72 19.57 -4.57
N VAL A 431 16.35 20.60 -5.14
CA VAL A 431 16.49 20.73 -6.60
C VAL A 431 17.90 20.43 -7.07
N SER A 432 18.87 20.38 -6.16
CA SER A 432 20.23 19.91 -6.37
C SER A 432 20.76 19.29 -5.07
N ALA A 433 21.98 18.75 -5.09
CA ALA A 433 22.61 18.23 -3.87
C ALA A 433 22.78 19.30 -2.77
N ASN A 434 22.90 20.58 -3.14
CA ASN A 434 23.24 21.68 -2.23
C ASN A 434 22.14 22.75 -2.15
N THR A 435 20.99 22.54 -2.78
CA THR A 435 19.95 23.57 -2.88
C THR A 435 18.58 22.98 -2.66
N THR A 436 17.88 23.54 -1.67
CA THR A 436 16.47 23.32 -1.42
C THR A 436 15.68 24.58 -1.77
N ILE A 437 14.42 24.39 -2.17
CA ILE A 437 13.45 25.47 -2.42
C ILE A 437 12.12 25.08 -1.80
N ARG A 438 11.21 26.04 -1.59
CA ARG A 438 9.85 25.73 -1.19
C ARG A 438 8.95 25.56 -2.40
N PHE A 439 7.91 24.75 -2.26
CA PHE A 439 6.90 24.66 -3.32
C PHE A 439 6.19 26.00 -3.56
N GLU A 440 6.04 26.84 -2.54
CA GLU A 440 5.49 28.19 -2.68
C GLU A 440 6.29 29.04 -3.69
N ASP A 441 7.62 28.91 -3.73
CA ASP A 441 8.46 29.63 -4.69
C ASP A 441 8.15 29.20 -6.13
N LEU A 442 7.87 27.90 -6.33
CA LEU A 442 7.45 27.38 -7.64
C LEU A 442 6.06 27.87 -8.01
N ASP A 443 5.10 27.78 -7.08
CA ASP A 443 3.73 28.22 -7.28
C ASP A 443 3.67 29.69 -7.69
N ARG A 444 4.42 30.56 -6.98
CA ARG A 444 4.51 31.98 -7.29
C ARG A 444 5.06 32.22 -8.69
N ARG A 445 6.16 31.55 -9.07
CA ARG A 445 6.77 31.74 -10.39
C ARG A 445 5.88 31.25 -11.53
N PHE A 446 5.30 30.05 -11.40
CA PHE A 446 4.36 29.54 -12.41
C PHE A 446 3.08 30.38 -12.50
N SER A 447 2.66 31.00 -11.40
CA SER A 447 1.54 31.96 -11.42
C SER A 447 1.86 33.22 -12.21
N LEU A 448 3.14 33.64 -12.27
CA LEU A 448 3.61 34.80 -13.06
C LEU A 448 3.81 34.47 -14.54
N SER A 449 4.63 33.45 -14.84
CA SER A 449 4.82 32.92 -16.20
C SER A 449 5.49 31.54 -16.21
N ILE A 450 5.21 30.75 -17.24
CA ILE A 450 5.88 29.45 -17.43
C ILE A 450 7.36 29.66 -17.79
N GLN A 451 7.67 30.70 -18.56
CA GLN A 451 9.05 31.02 -18.96
C GLN A 451 9.96 31.24 -17.74
N GLU A 452 9.52 32.08 -16.80
CA GLU A 452 10.30 32.41 -15.61
C GLU A 452 10.56 31.15 -14.76
N ALA A 453 9.50 30.39 -14.47
CA ALA A 453 9.59 29.17 -13.68
C ALA A 453 10.49 28.11 -14.35
N ARG A 454 10.34 27.90 -15.66
CA ARG A 454 11.19 26.97 -16.42
C ARG A 454 12.65 27.39 -16.39
N ARG A 455 12.97 28.66 -16.64
CA ARG A 455 14.35 29.18 -16.59
C ARG A 455 14.95 29.07 -15.20
N PHE A 456 14.16 29.28 -14.16
CA PHE A 456 14.59 29.08 -12.78
C PHE A 456 14.98 27.62 -12.52
N LEU A 457 14.10 26.67 -12.85
CA LEU A 457 14.33 25.24 -12.64
C LEU A 457 15.46 24.66 -13.50
N GLN A 458 15.60 25.15 -14.74
CA GLN A 458 16.61 24.66 -15.67
C GLN A 458 18.06 24.84 -15.15
N LYS A 459 18.30 25.85 -14.30
CA LYS A 459 19.61 26.09 -13.66
C LYS A 459 20.06 24.93 -12.77
N TYR A 460 19.12 24.17 -12.23
CA TYR A 460 19.39 23.07 -11.30
C TYR A 460 19.45 21.70 -11.98
N GLN A 461 19.15 21.62 -13.28
CA GLN A 461 19.09 20.36 -14.03
C GLN A 461 18.13 19.31 -13.40
N CYS A 462 17.13 19.77 -12.65
CA CYS A 462 16.19 18.92 -11.93
C CYS A 462 14.99 18.46 -12.78
N LEU A 463 14.97 18.77 -14.08
CA LEU A 463 13.96 18.36 -15.05
C LEU A 463 14.62 17.61 -16.21
N SER A 464 13.92 16.62 -16.76
CA SER A 464 14.35 15.89 -17.95
C SER A 464 14.17 16.70 -19.23
N SER A 465 14.84 16.29 -20.32
CA SER A 465 14.70 16.88 -21.65
C SER A 465 13.23 16.95 -22.11
N ILE A 466 12.49 15.85 -21.93
CA ILE A 466 11.06 15.75 -22.28
C ILE A 466 10.21 16.78 -21.51
N GLU A 467 10.44 16.93 -20.21
CA GLU A 467 9.73 17.90 -19.36
C GLU A 467 10.05 19.33 -19.78
N ILE A 468 11.32 19.63 -20.06
CA ILE A 468 11.76 20.95 -20.52
C ILE A 468 11.10 21.29 -21.85
N ASP A 469 11.06 20.35 -22.80
CA ASP A 469 10.48 20.61 -24.12
C ASP A 469 8.96 20.76 -24.08
N LEU A 470 8.27 20.01 -23.20
CA LEU A 470 6.85 20.23 -22.95
C LEU A 470 6.60 21.61 -22.32
N LEU A 471 7.39 22.01 -21.33
CA LEU A 471 7.27 23.34 -20.71
C LEU A 471 7.54 24.47 -21.70
N LYS A 472 8.50 24.31 -22.63
CA LYS A 472 8.73 25.27 -23.73
C LYS A 472 7.50 25.36 -24.64
N ALA A 473 6.86 24.24 -24.99
CA ALA A 473 5.64 24.26 -25.80
C ALA A 473 4.49 25.00 -25.09
N LEU A 474 4.33 24.78 -23.78
CA LEU A 474 3.32 25.48 -22.97
C LEU A 474 3.64 26.97 -22.77
N GLU A 475 4.92 27.32 -22.68
CA GLU A 475 5.40 28.71 -22.63
C GLU A 475 4.94 29.51 -23.86
N VAL A 476 5.01 28.94 -25.07
CA VAL A 476 4.54 29.64 -26.28
C VAL A 476 3.04 29.98 -26.17
N ALA A 477 2.21 29.08 -25.62
CA ALA A 477 0.80 29.36 -25.39
C ALA A 477 0.60 30.42 -24.28
N ASP A 478 1.37 30.37 -23.19
CA ASP A 478 1.31 31.34 -22.10
C ASP A 478 1.66 32.78 -22.56
N VAL A 479 2.71 32.92 -23.39
CA VAL A 479 3.09 34.21 -24.00
C VAL A 479 1.98 34.73 -24.91
N MET A 480 1.44 33.88 -25.80
CA MET A 480 0.35 34.28 -26.70
C MET A 480 -0.93 34.71 -25.96
N LEU A 481 -1.26 34.06 -24.84
CA LEU A 481 -2.40 34.42 -23.99
C LEU A 481 -2.17 35.70 -23.16
N SER A 482 -0.91 36.10 -23.00
CA SER A 482 -0.52 37.38 -22.38
C SER A 482 -0.56 38.54 -23.37
N ASP A 483 -0.51 38.25 -24.67
CA ASP A 483 -0.53 39.26 -25.73
C ASP A 483 -1.85 40.04 -25.73
N GLU A 484 -1.73 41.34 -25.90
CA GLU A 484 -2.87 42.26 -25.82
C GLU A 484 -3.90 41.99 -26.93
N SER A 485 -3.45 41.60 -28.13
CA SER A 485 -4.35 41.34 -29.27
C SER A 485 -5.22 40.09 -29.04
N THR A 486 -4.69 39.09 -28.34
CA THR A 486 -5.43 37.90 -27.92
C THR A 486 -6.36 38.24 -26.76
N ARG A 487 -5.83 38.91 -25.73
CA ARG A 487 -6.55 39.15 -24.47
C ARG A 487 -7.73 40.10 -24.65
N ARG A 488 -7.61 41.15 -25.47
CA ARG A 488 -8.70 42.11 -25.75
C ARG A 488 -9.94 41.46 -26.37
N ARG A 489 -9.81 40.32 -27.06
CA ARG A 489 -10.97 39.62 -27.68
C ARG A 489 -11.96 39.13 -26.63
N LYS A 490 -11.45 38.40 -25.63
CA LYS A 490 -12.22 37.80 -24.53
C LYS A 490 -11.33 37.66 -23.28
N PRO A 491 -11.19 38.71 -22.44
CA PRO A 491 -10.24 38.72 -21.33
C PRO A 491 -10.42 37.57 -20.34
N ALA A 492 -11.66 37.34 -19.89
CA ALA A 492 -11.96 36.27 -18.94
C ALA A 492 -11.67 34.86 -19.48
N VAL A 493 -11.87 34.63 -20.79
CA VAL A 493 -11.58 33.34 -21.43
C VAL A 493 -10.07 33.13 -21.53
N ALA A 494 -9.35 34.16 -21.98
CA ALA A 494 -7.88 34.12 -22.06
C ALA A 494 -7.24 33.86 -20.69
N GLU A 495 -7.73 34.54 -19.64
CA GLU A 495 -7.28 34.34 -18.26
C GLU A 495 -7.55 32.91 -17.75
N ARG A 496 -8.76 32.37 -17.99
CA ARG A 496 -9.07 30.98 -17.62
C ARG A 496 -8.15 29.97 -18.29
N ILE A 497 -7.94 30.09 -19.61
CA ILE A 497 -7.04 29.18 -20.35
C ILE A 497 -5.62 29.32 -19.81
N GLN A 498 -5.14 30.55 -19.63
CA GLN A 498 -3.79 30.81 -19.16
C GLN A 498 -3.54 30.26 -17.76
N ALA A 499 -4.44 30.52 -16.83
CA ALA A 499 -4.39 29.97 -15.47
C ALA A 499 -4.38 28.44 -15.50
N PHE A 500 -5.17 27.82 -16.38
CA PHE A 500 -5.18 26.37 -16.53
C PHE A 500 -3.86 25.81 -17.08
N VAL A 501 -3.28 26.43 -18.11
CA VAL A 501 -1.99 26.02 -18.69
C VAL A 501 -0.87 26.16 -17.65
N ARG A 502 -0.84 27.27 -16.88
CA ARG A 502 0.10 27.50 -15.78
C ARG A 502 -0.05 26.46 -14.66
N LEU A 503 -1.28 26.10 -14.31
CA LEU A 503 -1.57 25.05 -13.33
C LEU A 503 -1.06 23.68 -13.79
N ILE A 504 -1.26 23.33 -15.06
CA ILE A 504 -0.71 22.07 -15.63
C ILE A 504 0.82 22.08 -15.62
N ALA A 505 1.45 23.20 -16.00
CA ALA A 505 2.90 23.34 -15.98
C ALA A 505 3.48 23.24 -14.56
N CYS A 506 2.85 23.90 -13.58
CA CYS A 506 3.23 23.79 -12.17
C CYS A 506 3.07 22.36 -11.65
N ARG A 507 1.96 21.69 -11.98
CA ARG A 507 1.71 20.28 -11.63
C ARG A 507 2.83 19.37 -12.14
N ILE A 508 3.29 19.57 -13.38
CA ILE A 508 4.42 18.82 -13.94
C ILE A 508 5.66 19.05 -13.07
N ALA A 509 6.06 20.31 -12.84
CA ALA A 509 7.25 20.61 -12.05
C ALA A 509 7.19 20.05 -10.60
N ARG A 510 6.04 20.21 -9.91
CA ARG A 510 5.86 19.72 -8.54
C ARG A 510 5.96 18.20 -8.46
N ARG A 511 5.35 17.47 -9.40
CA ARG A 511 5.50 16.01 -9.47
C ARG A 511 6.93 15.60 -9.75
N SER A 512 7.59 16.23 -10.72
CA SER A 512 8.98 15.91 -11.07
C SER A 512 9.93 16.03 -9.90
N ILE A 513 9.86 17.15 -9.17
CA ILE A 513 10.77 17.43 -8.07
C ILE A 513 10.34 16.66 -6.82
N GLY A 514 9.04 16.68 -6.49
CA GLY A 514 8.50 16.03 -5.30
C GLY A 514 8.78 14.53 -5.28
N VAL A 515 8.48 13.83 -6.38
CA VAL A 515 8.72 12.37 -6.47
C VAL A 515 10.20 12.04 -6.37
N ARG A 516 11.07 12.81 -7.04
CA ARG A 516 12.52 12.61 -7.00
C ARG A 516 13.12 12.85 -5.61
N CYS A 517 12.41 13.56 -4.74
CA CYS A 517 12.79 13.81 -3.34
C CYS A 517 12.02 12.96 -2.31
N GLY A 518 11.04 12.15 -2.71
CA GLY A 518 10.20 11.39 -1.78
C GLY A 518 9.14 12.25 -1.07
N ILE A 519 8.87 13.45 -1.57
CA ILE A 519 7.92 14.42 -1.02
C ILE A 519 6.56 14.30 -1.73
N THR A 520 5.51 14.14 -0.92
CA THR A 520 4.13 13.85 -1.33
C THR A 520 3.13 14.80 -0.65
N LYS A 521 1.85 14.71 -1.03
CA LYS A 521 0.74 15.28 -0.25
C LYS A 521 0.83 14.71 1.18
N ASP A 522 1.11 15.57 2.17
CA ASP A 522 1.28 15.22 3.60
C ASP A 522 2.56 14.47 4.01
N SER A 523 3.68 14.64 3.30
CA SER A 523 4.95 13.96 3.64
C SER A 523 5.47 14.26 5.05
N ASP A 524 5.23 15.46 5.59
CA ASP A 524 5.56 15.84 6.97
C ASP A 524 4.82 14.95 7.99
N VAL A 525 3.50 14.83 7.82
CA VAL A 525 2.64 14.03 8.70
C VAL A 525 2.94 12.54 8.56
N LEU A 526 3.22 12.06 7.34
CA LEU A 526 3.60 10.68 7.08
C LEU A 526 4.92 10.31 7.74
N ALA A 527 5.91 11.22 7.71
CA ALA A 527 7.19 11.03 8.37
C ALA A 527 7.03 10.92 9.89
N GLU A 528 6.27 11.85 10.51
CA GLU A 528 5.96 11.80 11.95
C GLU A 528 5.25 10.48 12.33
N PHE A 529 4.24 10.08 11.57
CA PHE A 529 3.50 8.85 11.86
C PHE A 529 4.36 7.59 11.68
N ASN A 530 5.25 7.56 10.69
CA ASN A 530 6.19 6.45 10.53
C ASN A 530 7.17 6.33 11.71
N GLN A 531 7.56 7.45 12.33
CA GLN A 531 8.33 7.42 13.58
C GLN A 531 7.52 6.78 14.73
N VAL A 532 6.22 7.09 14.83
CA VAL A 532 5.30 6.45 15.80
C VAL A 532 5.25 4.93 15.59
N LEU A 533 5.09 4.50 14.34
CA LEU A 533 5.13 3.08 13.99
C LEU A 533 6.47 2.46 14.39
N ASN A 534 7.58 3.15 14.15
CA ASN A 534 8.98 2.81 14.50
C ASN A 534 9.31 2.85 16.00
N GLY A 535 8.32 3.06 16.86
CA GLY A 535 8.52 2.96 18.30
C GLY A 535 9.18 4.19 18.91
N ASN A 536 9.17 5.34 18.23
CA ASN A 536 9.55 6.59 18.86
C ASN A 536 8.56 6.92 19.99
N ALA A 537 9.04 6.80 21.24
CA ALA A 537 8.22 6.97 22.44
C ALA A 537 7.65 8.38 22.57
N SER A 538 8.43 9.41 22.24
CA SER A 538 7.98 10.80 22.29
C SER A 538 6.86 11.05 21.29
N ALA A 539 7.03 10.61 20.04
CA ALA A 539 6.01 10.75 19.01
C ALA A 539 4.72 9.99 19.38
N LEU A 540 4.84 8.78 19.94
CA LEU A 540 3.70 7.99 20.41
C LEU A 540 2.97 8.65 21.59
N GLN A 541 3.70 9.25 22.53
CA GLN A 541 3.11 9.98 23.65
C GLN A 541 2.31 11.19 23.16
N VAL A 542 2.86 11.96 22.23
CA VAL A 542 2.16 13.10 21.60
C VAL A 542 0.90 12.61 20.88
N ALA A 543 0.98 11.54 20.08
CA ALA A 543 -0.18 10.95 19.41
C ALA A 543 -1.25 10.50 20.42
N THR A 544 -0.85 9.91 21.53
CA THR A 544 -1.73 9.43 22.60
C THR A 544 -2.51 10.59 23.23
N GLN A 545 -1.81 11.68 23.61
CA GLN A 545 -2.44 12.87 24.18
C GLN A 545 -3.42 13.52 23.20
N GLN A 546 -3.10 13.50 21.91
CA GLN A 546 -3.96 14.04 20.88
C GLN A 546 -5.26 13.24 20.72
N VAL A 547 -5.20 11.92 20.75
CA VAL A 547 -6.40 11.07 20.72
C VAL A 547 -7.23 11.23 22.00
N GLU A 548 -6.58 11.41 23.16
CA GLU A 548 -7.28 11.73 24.42
C GLU A 548 -8.07 13.04 24.30
N GLY A 549 -7.49 14.07 23.70
CA GLY A 549 -8.16 15.35 23.46
C GLY A 549 -9.34 15.29 22.48
N LEU A 550 -9.39 14.28 21.60
CA LEU A 550 -10.52 14.06 20.69
C LEU A 550 -11.71 13.37 21.35
N LEU A 551 -11.43 12.46 22.28
CA LEU A 551 -12.45 11.65 22.95
C LEU A 551 -13.16 12.44 24.04
N ASN A 552 -12.44 13.33 24.72
CA ASN A 552 -12.92 14.13 25.84
C ASN A 552 -13.34 15.54 25.40
N SER A 553 -14.31 16.13 26.08
CA SER A 553 -14.76 17.50 25.83
C SER A 553 -13.72 18.52 26.30
N LYS A 554 -13.91 19.80 25.94
CA LYS A 554 -13.03 20.91 26.36
C LYS A 554 -12.90 21.03 27.88
N ASP A 555 -13.94 20.64 28.62
CA ASP A 555 -13.98 20.67 30.08
C ASP A 555 -13.27 19.47 30.72
N ARG A 556 -12.51 18.69 29.92
CA ARG A 556 -11.82 17.46 30.33
C ARG A 556 -12.76 16.41 30.92
N ARG A 557 -14.02 16.41 30.47
CA ARG A 557 -15.01 15.38 30.81
C ARG A 557 -15.31 14.52 29.59
N PHE A 558 -15.63 13.27 29.81
CA PHE A 558 -16.12 12.41 28.75
C PHE A 558 -17.63 12.56 28.66
N VAL A 559 -18.11 12.93 27.47
CA VAL A 559 -19.51 13.28 27.24
C VAL A 559 -20.04 12.47 26.06
N VAL A 560 -21.13 11.74 26.27
CA VAL A 560 -21.71 10.84 25.27
C VAL A 560 -23.23 10.81 25.40
N SER A 561 -23.94 10.76 24.26
CA SER A 561 -25.39 10.60 24.29
C SER A 561 -25.77 9.13 24.43
N LEU A 562 -26.72 8.84 25.33
CA LEU A 562 -27.25 7.49 25.56
C LEU A 562 -28.44 7.15 24.65
N ASN A 563 -29.05 8.13 23.98
CA ASN A 563 -30.22 7.91 23.12
C ASN A 563 -29.88 7.43 21.73
N THR A 564 -28.67 7.71 21.27
CA THR A 564 -28.26 7.45 19.90
C THR A 564 -27.28 6.30 19.87
N THR A 565 -27.50 5.41 18.92
CA THR A 565 -26.49 4.45 18.51
C THR A 565 -25.69 4.98 17.33
N PHE A 566 -24.73 4.21 16.85
CA PHE A 566 -23.67 4.65 15.93
C PHE A 566 -24.21 5.40 14.70
N GLY A 567 -23.75 6.65 14.50
CA GLY A 567 -24.06 7.44 13.29
C GLY A 567 -25.45 8.05 13.24
N GLU A 568 -26.26 7.91 14.30
CA GLU A 568 -27.57 8.58 14.38
C GLU A 568 -27.41 10.07 14.72
N PRO A 569 -28.19 10.96 14.10
CA PRO A 569 -28.19 12.36 14.49
C PRO A 569 -28.67 12.50 15.94
N LEU A 570 -28.04 13.41 16.68
CA LEU A 570 -28.47 13.70 18.05
C LEU A 570 -29.95 14.12 18.07
N PRO A 571 -30.77 13.58 18.98
CA PRO A 571 -32.16 13.99 19.09
C PRO A 571 -32.25 15.48 19.44
N PRO A 572 -33.44 16.09 19.28
CA PRO A 572 -33.69 17.45 19.77
C PRO A 572 -33.22 17.62 21.22
N PRO A 573 -32.66 18.78 21.60
CA PRO A 573 -32.07 18.99 22.91
C PRO A 573 -32.98 18.57 24.08
N GLU A 574 -34.29 18.72 23.93
CA GLU A 574 -35.32 18.36 24.92
C GLU A 574 -35.36 16.86 25.25
N ARG A 575 -34.91 16.02 24.32
CA ARG A 575 -34.96 14.55 24.43
C ARG A 575 -33.59 13.92 24.63
N ARG A 576 -32.52 14.71 24.74
CA ARG A 576 -31.16 14.19 24.91
C ARG A 576 -30.94 13.66 26.31
N VAL A 577 -30.43 12.45 26.42
CA VAL A 577 -29.88 11.86 27.63
C VAL A 577 -28.37 11.83 27.42
N ILE A 578 -27.64 12.61 28.23
CA ILE A 578 -26.19 12.78 28.10
C ILE A 578 -25.53 12.22 29.35
N LEU A 579 -24.69 11.20 29.16
CA LEU A 579 -23.78 10.72 30.18
C LEU A 579 -22.52 11.58 30.18
N THR A 580 -22.18 12.10 31.35
CA THR A 580 -20.97 12.86 31.62
C THR A 580 -20.16 12.16 32.71
N THR A 581 -18.92 11.78 32.41
CA THR A 581 -18.01 11.13 33.35
C THR A 581 -16.67 11.85 33.45
N ASP A 582 -15.82 11.34 34.33
CA ASP A 582 -14.40 11.66 34.35
C ASP A 582 -13.72 11.37 33.01
N ILE A 583 -12.54 11.98 32.84
CA ILE A 583 -11.72 11.87 31.63
C ILE A 583 -11.41 10.40 31.30
N GLN A 584 -11.72 9.99 30.07
CA GLN A 584 -11.31 8.69 29.56
C GLN A 584 -9.87 8.79 29.08
N ARG A 585 -8.95 8.24 29.88
CA ARG A 585 -7.51 8.27 29.62
C ARG A 585 -7.14 7.39 28.44
N VAL A 586 -6.17 7.86 27.65
CA VAL A 586 -5.60 7.08 26.55
C VAL A 586 -4.17 6.69 26.89
N ARG A 587 -3.83 5.42 26.69
CA ARG A 587 -2.49 4.88 26.96
C ARG A 587 -1.98 4.08 25.76
N PRO A 588 -0.69 4.14 25.44
CA PRO A 588 -0.12 3.25 24.42
C PRO A 588 -0.22 1.79 24.88
N MET A 589 -0.61 0.89 23.98
CA MET A 589 -0.54 -0.54 24.27
C MET A 589 0.89 -1.05 24.02
N PRO A 590 1.40 -1.99 24.83
CA PRO A 590 2.69 -2.62 24.59
C PRO A 590 2.68 -3.38 23.26
N GLN A 591 3.82 -3.35 22.58
CA GLN A 591 4.03 -4.12 21.36
C GLN A 591 4.85 -5.37 21.70
N LEU A 592 4.51 -6.51 21.10
CA LEU A 592 5.46 -7.61 20.94
C LEU A 592 6.58 -7.11 20.00
N LEU A 593 7.75 -6.85 20.58
CA LEU A 593 8.94 -6.38 19.87
C LEU A 593 9.84 -7.53 19.40
N ASP A 594 9.49 -8.78 19.73
CA ASP A 594 10.23 -9.95 19.30
C ASP A 594 9.92 -10.29 17.84
N ASP A 595 10.77 -11.12 17.24
CA ASP A 595 10.60 -11.59 15.86
C ASP A 595 9.57 -12.73 15.78
N SER A 596 8.73 -12.92 16.81
CA SER A 596 7.73 -14.00 16.85
C SER A 596 6.59 -13.81 15.85
N ARG A 597 6.48 -12.62 15.23
CA ARG A 597 5.45 -12.29 14.23
C ARG A 597 5.87 -11.15 13.28
N PRO A 598 5.23 -11.03 12.11
CA PRO A 598 5.37 -9.86 11.27
C PRO A 598 4.93 -8.58 11.99
N ARG A 599 5.66 -7.50 11.71
CA ARG A 599 5.41 -6.20 12.29
C ARG A 599 4.10 -5.58 11.77
N PHE A 600 3.26 -5.12 12.70
CA PHE A 600 1.99 -4.50 12.34
C PHE A 600 2.15 -3.16 11.59
N PRO A 601 1.25 -2.88 10.64
CA PRO A 601 1.18 -1.58 9.96
C PRO A 601 0.56 -0.47 10.84
N VAL A 602 0.07 -0.81 12.03
CA VAL A 602 -0.64 0.11 12.94
C VAL A 602 -0.17 -0.07 14.38
N ARG A 603 -0.39 0.97 15.19
CA ARG A 603 -0.27 0.92 16.66
C ARG A 603 -1.65 0.83 17.28
N PHE A 604 -1.74 0.25 18.47
CA PHE A 604 -2.97 0.24 19.26
C PHE A 604 -2.81 1.10 20.51
N LEU A 605 -3.88 1.82 20.84
CA LEU A 605 -4.03 2.60 22.06
C LEU A 605 -5.13 1.96 22.91
N SER A 606 -4.97 1.99 24.21
CA SER A 606 -5.99 1.60 25.18
C SER A 606 -6.73 2.86 25.64
N VAL A 607 -8.05 2.85 25.57
CA VAL A 607 -8.91 3.95 26.04
C VAL A 607 -9.73 3.49 27.23
N GLY A 608 -9.72 4.26 28.32
CA GLY A 608 -10.39 3.92 29.58
C GLY A 608 -9.51 3.12 30.53
N SER A 609 -10.10 2.60 31.60
CA SER A 609 -9.41 1.90 32.69
C SER A 609 -10.00 0.51 32.97
N GLY A 610 -9.19 -0.35 33.59
CA GLY A 610 -9.62 -1.67 34.07
C GLY A 610 -10.01 -2.65 32.95
N ALA A 611 -10.91 -3.58 33.26
CA ALA A 611 -11.43 -4.59 32.33
C ALA A 611 -12.29 -4.00 31.20
N ALA A 612 -12.77 -2.76 31.35
CA ALA A 612 -13.56 -2.03 30.37
C ALA A 612 -12.74 -1.34 29.28
N ALA A 613 -11.41 -1.31 29.40
CA ALA A 613 -10.54 -0.60 28.48
C ALA A 613 -10.69 -1.09 27.04
N GLN A 614 -10.91 -0.17 26.11
CA GLN A 614 -11.16 -0.47 24.70
C GLN A 614 -9.90 -0.23 23.86
N PRO A 615 -9.49 -1.21 23.03
CA PRO A 615 -8.41 -0.99 22.09
C PRO A 615 -8.89 -0.16 20.89
N VAL A 616 -8.10 0.84 20.52
CA VAL A 616 -8.31 1.69 19.35
C VAL A 616 -7.08 1.61 18.45
N ALA A 617 -7.28 1.26 17.18
CA ALA A 617 -6.20 1.30 16.20
C ALA A 617 -5.87 2.77 15.86
N LEU A 618 -4.61 3.15 16.08
CA LEU A 618 -4.08 4.42 15.62
C LEU A 618 -3.74 4.30 14.14
N THR A 619 -4.74 4.59 13.30
CA THR A 619 -4.59 4.65 11.83
C THR A 619 -3.95 5.97 11.40
N TYR A 620 -3.42 6.02 10.18
CA TYR A 620 -2.90 7.28 9.61
C TYR A 620 -3.98 8.36 9.53
N GLU A 621 -5.23 8.03 9.16
CA GLU A 621 -6.31 9.01 9.11
C GLU A 621 -6.63 9.62 10.49
N LEU A 622 -6.64 8.80 11.55
CA LEU A 622 -6.84 9.30 12.91
C LEU A 622 -5.69 10.22 13.34
N PHE A 623 -4.45 9.83 13.08
CA PHE A 623 -3.27 10.63 13.40
C PHE A 623 -3.17 11.93 12.58
N LYS A 624 -3.56 11.88 11.31
CA LYS A 624 -3.63 13.06 10.45
C LYS A 624 -4.72 14.01 10.95
N ALA A 625 -5.89 13.48 11.30
CA ALA A 625 -7.00 14.27 11.83
C ALA A 625 -6.61 15.03 13.10
N THR A 626 -5.93 14.38 14.06
CA THR A 626 -5.44 15.07 15.27
C THR A 626 -4.46 16.19 14.93
N THR A 627 -3.54 15.94 14.01
CA THR A 627 -2.56 16.93 13.56
C THR A 627 -3.23 18.11 12.86
N SER A 628 -4.24 17.87 12.03
CA SER A 628 -4.99 18.91 11.32
C SER A 628 -5.82 19.78 12.27
N LEU A 629 -6.44 19.21 13.31
CA LEU A 629 -7.16 19.98 14.33
C LEU A 629 -6.23 20.96 15.07
N ARG A 630 -5.02 20.51 15.42
CA ARG A 630 -3.98 21.37 16.00
C ARG A 630 -3.56 22.50 15.06
N LYS A 631 -3.53 22.23 13.75
CA LYS A 631 -3.28 23.24 12.71
C LYS A 631 -4.50 24.14 12.42
N GLY A 632 -5.57 24.07 13.24
CA GLY A 632 -6.73 24.95 13.16
C GLY A 632 -7.92 24.42 12.35
N MET A 633 -7.91 23.15 11.95
CA MET A 633 -9.07 22.53 11.29
C MET A 633 -10.27 22.48 12.24
N VAL A 634 -11.47 22.72 11.70
CA VAL A 634 -12.73 22.63 12.47
C VAL A 634 -13.10 21.15 12.68
N PRO A 635 -13.58 20.72 13.87
CA PRO A 635 -14.01 19.34 14.11
C PRO A 635 -15.06 18.80 13.15
N ALA A 636 -15.93 19.67 12.61
CA ALA A 636 -16.92 19.30 11.59
C ALA A 636 -16.29 18.85 10.25
N SER A 637 -15.01 19.15 10.02
CA SER A 637 -14.26 18.74 8.83
C SER A 637 -13.54 17.40 8.98
N LEU A 638 -13.76 16.69 10.10
CA LEU A 638 -13.16 15.38 10.32
C LEU A 638 -13.64 14.35 9.28
N PRO A 639 -12.76 13.44 8.82
CA PRO A 639 -13.16 12.34 7.95
C PRO A 639 -14.26 11.48 8.59
N ARG A 640 -15.21 11.01 7.79
CA ARG A 640 -16.33 10.14 8.27
C ARG A 640 -15.83 8.88 8.96
N SER A 641 -14.73 8.29 8.49
CA SER A 641 -14.06 7.14 9.10
C SER A 641 -13.58 7.43 10.53
N VAL A 642 -12.99 8.61 10.75
CA VAL A 642 -12.51 9.05 12.06
C VAL A 642 -13.68 9.34 13.00
N VAL A 643 -14.73 10.02 12.50
CA VAL A 643 -15.95 10.27 13.29
C VAL A 643 -16.59 8.95 13.71
N ALA A 644 -16.77 8.02 12.77
CA ALA A 644 -17.33 6.70 13.05
C ALA A 644 -16.50 5.91 14.08
N LEU A 645 -15.16 5.97 13.99
CA LEU A 645 -14.26 5.34 14.97
C LEU A 645 -14.42 5.95 16.37
N LEU A 646 -14.47 7.28 16.47
CA LEU A 646 -14.65 7.98 17.74
C LEU A 646 -16.01 7.71 18.36
N ASP A 647 -17.09 7.76 17.57
CA ASP A 647 -18.44 7.47 18.05
C ASP A 647 -18.58 6.00 18.47
N THR A 648 -17.95 5.09 17.71
CA THR A 648 -17.93 3.67 18.09
C THR A 648 -17.20 3.45 19.41
N THR A 649 -16.07 4.12 19.60
CA THR A 649 -15.30 4.06 20.84
C THR A 649 -16.10 4.65 22.00
N ARG A 650 -16.74 5.81 21.79
CA ARG A 650 -17.57 6.47 22.81
C ARG A 650 -18.75 5.61 23.25
N ALA A 651 -19.49 5.03 22.31
CA ALA A 651 -20.64 4.17 22.63
C ALA A 651 -20.23 2.90 23.37
N LYS A 652 -19.10 2.27 23.00
CA LYS A 652 -18.56 1.11 23.74
C LYS A 652 -18.18 1.48 25.18
N LEU A 653 -17.46 2.59 25.36
CA LEU A 653 -17.09 3.09 26.68
C LEU A 653 -18.32 3.44 27.53
N ALA A 654 -19.29 4.15 26.94
CA ALA A 654 -20.56 4.47 27.60
C ALA A 654 -21.25 3.20 28.09
N GLY A 655 -21.36 2.18 27.22
CA GLY A 655 -21.96 0.89 27.54
C GLY A 655 -21.24 0.14 28.66
N SER A 656 -19.91 0.26 28.75
CA SER A 656 -19.14 -0.29 29.85
C SER A 656 -19.35 0.48 31.15
N VAL A 657 -19.29 1.81 31.11
CA VAL A 657 -19.47 2.69 32.28
C VAL A 657 -20.85 2.50 32.91
N VAL A 658 -21.92 2.47 32.13
CA VAL A 658 -23.28 2.33 32.69
C VAL A 658 -23.54 0.94 33.30
N ARG A 659 -22.68 -0.05 33.05
CA ARG A 659 -22.76 -1.40 33.61
C ARG A 659 -21.81 -1.64 34.77
N ASP A 660 -20.88 -0.73 35.01
CA ASP A 660 -19.88 -0.80 36.06
C ASP A 660 -20.30 0.13 37.20
N GLU A 661 -20.68 -0.47 38.34
CA GLU A 661 -21.27 0.25 39.46
C GLU A 661 -20.32 1.30 40.06
N GLU A 662 -19.02 1.00 40.12
CA GLU A 662 -18.01 1.89 40.68
C GLU A 662 -17.80 3.11 39.78
N THR A 663 -17.70 2.91 38.46
CA THR A 663 -17.53 4.03 37.52
C THR A 663 -18.79 4.90 37.40
N LEU A 664 -19.97 4.33 37.64
CA LEU A 664 -21.24 5.04 37.58
C LEU A 664 -21.47 5.93 38.81
N GLU A 665 -20.88 5.61 39.97
CA GLU A 665 -21.05 6.34 41.24
C GLU A 665 -20.45 7.76 41.22
N GLY A 666 -19.61 8.09 40.23
CA GLY A 666 -19.10 9.45 39.96
C GLY A 666 -19.67 10.13 38.70
N SER A 667 -20.59 9.47 38.00
CA SER A 667 -21.10 9.93 36.70
C SER A 667 -22.41 10.71 36.80
N LYS A 668 -22.62 11.65 35.88
CA LYS A 668 -23.85 12.47 35.78
C LYS A 668 -24.62 12.14 34.51
N ILE A 669 -25.92 11.88 34.61
CA ILE A 669 -26.79 11.70 33.45
C ILE A 669 -27.75 12.89 33.37
N HIS A 670 -27.57 13.74 32.37
CA HIS A 670 -28.40 14.93 32.13
C HIS A 670 -29.60 14.57 31.25
N LEU A 671 -30.80 15.04 31.63
CA LEU A 671 -32.05 14.77 30.92
C LEU A 671 -32.61 16.03 30.22
N GLY A 672 -32.44 16.09 28.91
CA GLY A 672 -33.02 17.11 28.05
C GLY A 672 -32.40 18.49 28.26
N ILE A 673 -33.24 19.53 28.15
CA ILE A 673 -32.89 20.92 28.50
C ILE A 673 -33.17 21.20 29.98
N ARG A 674 -33.79 20.26 30.70
CA ARG A 674 -34.11 20.45 32.12
C ARG A 674 -32.83 20.26 32.93
N ASP A 675 -32.66 21.04 34.01
CA ASP A 675 -31.52 20.92 34.94
C ASP A 675 -31.58 19.63 35.78
N ASP A 676 -32.40 18.66 35.39
CA ASP A 676 -32.56 17.37 36.04
C ASP A 676 -31.35 16.49 35.68
N VAL A 677 -30.52 16.22 36.69
CA VAL A 677 -29.34 15.36 36.62
C VAL A 677 -29.60 14.12 37.46
N ILE A 678 -29.59 12.96 36.84
CA ILE A 678 -29.57 11.69 37.55
C ILE A 678 -28.13 11.41 37.99
N VAL A 679 -27.93 11.15 39.28
CA VAL A 679 -26.68 10.67 39.87
C VAL A 679 -26.94 9.37 40.63
N ARG A 680 -25.97 8.46 40.64
CA ARG A 680 -26.03 7.27 41.50
C ARG A 680 -25.25 7.56 42.79
N ASN A 681 -25.85 7.29 43.95
CA ASN A 681 -25.21 7.49 45.25
C ASN A 681 -25.64 6.36 46.19
N PHE A 682 -24.69 5.66 46.82
CA PHE A 682 -24.95 4.54 47.72
C PHE A 682 -25.89 3.48 47.12
N GLY A 683 -25.64 3.09 45.86
CA GLY A 683 -26.43 2.08 45.16
C GLY A 683 -27.81 2.52 44.65
N THR A 684 -28.26 3.75 44.93
CA THR A 684 -29.58 4.27 44.49
C THR A 684 -29.44 5.41 43.47
N PHE A 685 -30.41 5.54 42.54
CA PHE A 685 -30.47 6.66 41.60
C PHE A 685 -31.27 7.82 42.20
N LEU A 686 -30.69 9.01 42.20
CA LEU A 686 -31.28 10.24 42.71
C LEU A 686 -31.36 11.28 41.59
N ILE A 687 -32.49 11.98 41.50
CA ILE A 687 -32.63 13.16 40.63
C ILE A 687 -32.21 14.39 41.43
N ARG A 688 -31.20 15.11 40.96
CA ARG A 688 -30.77 16.41 41.48
C ARG A 688 -31.07 17.47 40.44
N LYS A 689 -31.53 18.65 40.88
CA LYS A 689 -31.56 19.84 40.02
C LYS A 689 -30.25 20.60 40.20
N GLU A 690 -29.49 20.83 39.14
CA GLU A 690 -28.35 21.74 39.20
C GLU A 690 -28.90 23.18 39.33
N GLN A 691 -28.63 23.84 40.46
CA GLN A 691 -28.87 25.28 40.59
C GLN A 691 -27.78 26.02 39.81
N VAL A 692 -28.20 26.88 38.88
CA VAL A 692 -27.34 27.73 38.04
C VAL A 692 -26.43 28.63 38.87
#